data_AF-A0A445I8X9-F1
#
_entry.id   AF-A0A445I8X9-F1
#
_cell.length_a   1.000
_cell.length_b   1.000
_cell.length_c   1.000
_cell.angle_alpha   90.00
_cell.angle_beta   90.00
_cell.angle_gamma   90.00
#
_symmetry.space_group_name_H-M   'P 1'
#
loop_
_entity.id
_entity.type
_entity.pdbx_description
1 polymer ?
#
loop_
_entity_poly.entity_id
_entity_poly.type
_entity_poly.pdbx_seq_one_letter_code
_entity_poly.pdbx_strand_id
1 'polypeptide(L)'
;MQTIISFPHLTPFPNQLSPVPFPSLTHFSSLSIPRSLTVAHWRILLRASTSESISTSTSTIAVDNSDSADSTAFVIRARNQIGLLQVITRVFKVLGLTVDRATVEFEGDFFVKTFFVTDSHGNKIEDSDSLQRIKRALAEAIAGEDDGGNGTISVTRSAANRGIVVRRPGLAEAIGERRAKAERMFSLMDGFLKNDPLTLQKDILNHVEYTVARSRFSFDDFEAYQALSHSVRDRLIERWHDTHVYVKRTKPKRLYFLSLEFLMGRSLSNSVINLGIQDQYAEALSQLGFEFEVVAEQEGDAALGNGGLARLSACQMDSLATLDYPAWGYGLRYEYGLFRQIIVDGFQHEQPDYWLNYGNPWEIERIHVTYEVKFYGTVEEVEMNGEKHQVWVPGETVEAVAYDNPIPGYGTRNTINLRLWAAKPSNKFDLEAYNTGDYINSVVNRQRAETISNVLYPDDRNHQGKELRLKQQYFFVSASLQDIIRRFKEAHNNFDELPDKVALHLNDTHPSLSIAEIMRILVDEEHLVWNKAWDIACKVFSFTTHTVVAEGLEKIPVDLLGSLLPRHLQILYEINFKFMEELKKKIGLDYNRLSRMSIVEEGAVKSIRMANLSIVGSHAVNGVSKLHLDTLKMNTFKDFYELWPEKFQYKTNGVTQRRWIVVSNPSLCALISKWLGTEAWIRNADLLTGLRDLVDNTDFHQEWKMVKKVNKMRLAEYIETMSGVKNMDKNDRRKVVPRVCIIGGKAAPGYEIAKKIIKLSHAVAEKINNDTDIGDLLKLVFIPDYNVSVAELVIPGADLSQHLSTAGHEASGTGSMKFMMNGCLLLATADGSTIEIIEEIGSDNLFLFGAKVQEVAELREKGSTLKVPLQFARVLRMVRDGYFGHKDYFESLCDTVEIGNDFYLLGPDFGSYLEAQAAADKAFVEPEKWIKMSILSVAGSGRFSSDRTIQDYAERTWKIDPCRCPL
;
A
#
# COMPACT_ATOMS: atom_id res chain seq x y z
N MET A 1 17.82 8.63 -1.14
CA MET A 1 17.97 7.26 -1.69
C MET A 1 18.18 6.30 -0.53
N GLN A 2 17.35 5.27 -0.40
CA GLN A 2 17.68 4.11 0.44
C GLN A 2 18.42 3.11 -0.45
N THR A 3 19.75 3.20 -0.46
CA THR A 3 20.60 2.11 -0.96
C THR A 3 20.96 1.27 0.25
N ILE A 4 20.46 0.04 0.31
CA ILE A 4 20.85 -0.94 1.32
C ILE A 4 22.32 -1.30 1.02
N ILE A 5 23.24 -0.87 1.88
CA ILE A 5 24.66 -1.23 1.81
C ILE A 5 24.89 -2.39 2.79
N SER A 6 25.24 -3.55 2.26
CA SER A 6 25.74 -4.69 3.04
C SER A 6 27.25 -4.56 3.26
N PHE A 7 27.70 -4.69 4.51
CA PHE A 7 29.12 -4.64 4.89
C PHE A 7 29.87 -5.96 4.57
N PRO A 8 31.17 -5.91 4.20
CA PRO A 8 32.04 -7.08 4.21
C PRO A 8 32.48 -7.47 5.64
N HIS A 9 32.70 -8.75 5.83
CA HIS A 9 33.01 -9.43 7.09
C HIS A 9 34.16 -8.82 7.91
N LEU A 10 33.90 -8.52 9.18
CA LEU A 10 34.93 -8.44 10.22
C LEU A 10 34.89 -9.72 11.07
N THR A 11 36.06 -10.34 11.21
CA THR A 11 36.33 -11.53 12.02
C THR A 11 36.14 -11.27 13.52
N PRO A 12 35.78 -12.29 14.33
CA PRO A 12 35.44 -12.11 15.74
C PRO A 12 36.70 -12.05 16.60
N PHE A 13 36.79 -11.06 17.51
CA PHE A 13 37.69 -11.09 18.65
C PHE A 13 36.92 -11.46 19.94
N PRO A 14 37.58 -12.12 20.91
CA PRO A 14 36.92 -12.99 21.87
C PRO A 14 36.32 -12.27 23.08
N ASN A 15 35.17 -12.79 23.51
CA ASN A 15 34.50 -12.50 24.78
C ASN A 15 35.37 -12.86 25.98
N GLN A 16 35.64 -11.89 26.85
CA GLN A 16 35.75 -12.10 28.29
C GLN A 16 35.29 -10.83 29.00
N LEU A 17 34.20 -10.91 29.79
CA LEU A 17 34.09 -10.32 31.13
C LEU A 17 32.71 -10.69 31.75
N SER A 18 32.78 -11.04 33.02
CA SER A 18 31.85 -11.85 33.82
C SER A 18 30.60 -11.11 34.33
N PRO A 19 29.52 -11.83 34.73
CA PRO A 19 28.29 -11.23 35.24
C PRO A 19 28.39 -10.84 36.73
N VAL A 20 27.84 -9.67 37.07
CA VAL A 20 27.67 -9.17 38.44
C VAL A 20 26.27 -9.56 38.95
N PRO A 21 26.12 -10.10 40.18
CA PRO A 21 24.84 -10.58 40.70
C PRO A 21 24.03 -9.48 41.41
N PHE A 22 22.71 -9.52 41.23
CA PHE A 22 21.74 -8.74 42.03
C PHE A 22 21.42 -9.46 43.36
N PRO A 23 21.22 -8.72 44.47
CA PRO A 23 20.96 -9.32 45.77
C PRO A 23 19.47 -9.57 46.04
N SER A 24 19.22 -10.67 46.76
CA SER A 24 17.94 -11.09 47.33
C SER A 24 17.60 -10.31 48.61
N LEU A 25 16.31 -10.06 48.84
CA LEU A 25 15.77 -9.75 50.16
C LEU A 25 14.39 -10.41 50.32
N THR A 26 14.36 -11.41 51.19
CA THR A 26 13.17 -11.96 51.86
C THR A 26 13.09 -11.38 53.27
N HIS A 27 11.90 -10.98 53.72
CA HIS A 27 11.33 -11.15 55.08
C HIS A 27 10.12 -10.22 55.26
N PHE A 28 8.91 -10.77 55.46
CA PHE A 28 8.25 -10.81 56.77
C PHE A 28 6.90 -11.55 56.69
N SER A 29 6.66 -12.28 57.78
CA SER A 29 5.63 -13.26 58.08
C SER A 29 4.36 -12.67 58.72
N SER A 30 3.36 -13.56 58.91
CA SER A 30 2.26 -13.56 59.93
C SER A 30 0.89 -13.04 59.44
N LEU A 31 -0.28 -13.58 59.81
CA LEU A 31 -0.73 -14.79 60.53
C LEU A 31 -2.27 -14.86 60.40
N SER A 32 -2.80 -16.08 60.40
CA SER A 32 -4.09 -16.56 60.98
C SER A 32 -5.48 -16.23 60.39
N ILE A 33 -6.21 -17.36 60.27
CA ILE A 33 -7.62 -17.68 59.93
C ILE A 33 -8.60 -17.31 61.09
N PRO A 34 -9.94 -17.24 60.90
CA PRO A 34 -10.82 -18.43 61.12
C PRO A 34 -11.99 -18.54 60.09
N ARG A 35 -12.26 -19.71 59.47
CA ARG A 35 -13.08 -20.87 59.89
C ARG A 35 -14.60 -20.64 60.02
N SER A 36 -15.37 -21.37 59.21
CA SER A 36 -16.63 -22.12 59.50
C SER A 36 -17.41 -22.30 58.18
N LEU A 37 -18.14 -23.36 57.83
CA LEU A 37 -18.59 -24.65 58.39
C LEU A 37 -19.13 -25.42 57.15
N THR A 38 -18.69 -26.66 56.84
CA THR A 38 -19.46 -27.95 56.92
C THR A 38 -20.88 -27.94 56.28
N VAL A 39 -21.44 -28.95 55.60
CA VAL A 39 -21.16 -30.39 55.41
C VAL A 39 -22.24 -30.97 54.45
N ALA A 40 -21.97 -32.15 53.85
CA ALA A 40 -22.94 -33.17 53.40
C ALA A 40 -23.75 -32.95 52.10
N HIS A 41 -24.09 -33.97 51.29
CA HIS A 41 -23.94 -35.43 51.37
C HIS A 41 -23.99 -36.04 49.95
N TRP A 42 -23.19 -37.07 49.73
CA TRP A 42 -23.30 -38.09 48.67
C TRP A 42 -24.13 -39.29 49.16
N ARG A 43 -24.88 -39.95 48.25
CA ARG A 43 -25.07 -41.43 48.10
C ARG A 43 -26.25 -41.69 47.12
N ILE A 44 -26.11 -42.30 45.93
CA ILE A 44 -25.66 -43.64 45.51
C ILE A 44 -26.78 -44.73 45.51
N LEU A 45 -26.84 -45.47 44.38
CA LEU A 45 -27.34 -46.86 44.08
C LEU A 45 -28.68 -47.08 43.34
N LEU A 46 -28.56 -47.36 42.02
CA LEU A 46 -28.86 -48.64 41.30
C LEU A 46 -30.16 -49.42 41.59
N ARG A 47 -31.01 -49.63 40.56
CA ARG A 47 -31.18 -50.91 39.81
C ARG A 47 -32.39 -50.95 38.84
N ALA A 48 -32.14 -51.65 37.70
CA ALA A 48 -33.00 -52.60 36.96
C ALA A 48 -34.19 -52.14 36.08
N SER A 49 -33.92 -52.18 34.76
CA SER A 49 -34.66 -52.82 33.66
C SER A 49 -36.20 -52.84 33.63
N THR A 50 -36.77 -52.24 32.58
CA THR A 50 -37.81 -52.85 31.73
C THR A 50 -37.68 -52.33 30.31
N SER A 51 -37.65 -53.26 29.35
CA SER A 51 -37.73 -53.01 27.92
C SER A 51 -39.17 -52.68 27.51
N GLU A 52 -39.40 -51.53 26.88
CA GLU A 52 -40.57 -51.30 26.05
C GLU A 52 -40.19 -50.50 24.80
N SER A 53 -40.50 -51.11 23.66
CA SER A 53 -40.70 -50.59 22.30
C SER A 53 -40.01 -49.28 21.86
N ILE A 54 -39.21 -49.42 20.81
CA ILE A 54 -38.85 -48.37 19.84
C ILE A 54 -40.08 -47.53 19.49
N SER A 55 -39.99 -46.22 19.75
CA SER A 55 -40.92 -45.22 19.24
C SER A 55 -40.16 -43.97 18.78
N THR A 56 -39.93 -43.92 17.47
CA THR A 56 -39.75 -42.73 16.62
C THR A 56 -38.65 -41.71 16.96
N SER A 57 -37.62 -41.69 16.11
CA SER A 57 -36.53 -40.70 16.03
C SER A 57 -36.96 -39.34 15.45
N THR A 58 -38.23 -38.96 15.56
CA THR A 58 -38.79 -37.77 14.90
C THR A 58 -39.03 -36.62 15.88
N SER A 59 -38.73 -35.40 15.43
CA SER A 59 -39.15 -34.18 16.10
C SER A 59 -40.68 -34.13 16.18
N THR A 60 -41.25 -33.80 17.33
CA THR A 60 -42.69 -33.70 17.52
C THR A 60 -43.10 -32.28 17.90
N ILE A 61 -44.25 -31.84 17.36
CA ILE A 61 -44.85 -30.54 17.66
C ILE A 61 -46.28 -30.79 18.11
N ALA A 62 -46.53 -30.58 19.40
CA ALA A 62 -47.85 -30.62 19.99
C ALA A 62 -48.37 -29.20 20.25
N VAL A 63 -49.70 -29.07 20.29
CA VAL A 63 -50.35 -27.85 20.81
C VAL A 63 -51.09 -28.28 22.06
N ASP A 64 -50.76 -27.62 23.16
CA ASP A 64 -51.40 -27.82 24.45
C ASP A 64 -52.09 -26.51 24.86
N ASN A 65 -53.42 -26.51 24.79
CA ASN A 65 -54.22 -25.35 25.15
C ASN A 65 -54.79 -25.44 26.58
N SER A 66 -54.40 -26.45 27.36
CA SER A 66 -54.94 -26.73 28.69
C SER A 66 -54.32 -25.87 29.80
N ASP A 67 -53.07 -25.42 29.62
CA ASP A 67 -52.26 -24.77 30.66
C ASP A 67 -52.22 -23.22 30.61
N SER A 68 -53.00 -22.58 29.72
CA SER A 68 -53.05 -21.11 29.63
C SER A 68 -54.40 -20.62 29.10
N ALA A 69 -55.03 -19.67 29.80
CA ALA A 69 -56.28 -19.05 29.38
C ALA A 69 -56.06 -18.08 28.20
N ASP A 70 -54.90 -17.42 28.14
CA ASP A 70 -54.68 -16.24 27.27
C ASP A 70 -53.77 -16.51 26.07
N SER A 71 -53.12 -17.67 26.00
CA SER A 71 -52.16 -18.01 24.93
C SER A 71 -52.23 -19.46 24.52
N THR A 72 -51.83 -19.74 23.28
CA THR A 72 -51.75 -21.09 22.71
C THR A 72 -50.35 -21.64 22.95
N ALA A 73 -50.22 -22.79 23.63
CA ALA A 73 -48.92 -23.37 23.92
C ALA A 73 -48.49 -24.35 22.82
N PHE A 74 -47.35 -24.10 22.17
CA PHE A 74 -46.70 -25.01 21.23
C PHE A 74 -45.56 -25.73 21.94
N VAL A 75 -45.71 -27.04 22.14
CA VAL A 75 -44.68 -27.91 22.74
C VAL A 75 -43.87 -28.53 21.61
N ILE A 76 -42.60 -28.17 21.52
CA ILE A 76 -41.69 -28.59 20.46
C ILE A 76 -40.57 -29.43 21.08
N ARG A 77 -40.49 -30.70 20.65
CA ARG A 77 -39.43 -31.63 21.01
C ARG A 77 -38.55 -31.89 19.79
N ALA A 78 -37.30 -31.47 19.85
CA ALA A 78 -36.32 -31.62 18.76
C ALA A 78 -34.90 -31.80 19.30
N ARG A 79 -33.97 -32.38 18.51
CA ARG A 79 -32.56 -32.49 18.89
C ARG A 79 -31.93 -31.10 19.04
N ASN A 80 -31.10 -30.90 20.07
CA ASN A 80 -30.46 -29.61 20.31
C ASN A 80 -29.47 -29.27 19.18
N GLN A 81 -29.64 -28.12 18.53
CA GLN A 81 -28.76 -27.63 17.45
C GLN A 81 -28.57 -26.11 17.57
N ILE A 82 -27.36 -25.63 17.25
CA ILE A 82 -27.02 -24.20 17.29
C ILE A 82 -27.94 -23.44 16.31
N GLY A 83 -28.72 -22.49 16.83
CA GLY A 83 -29.63 -21.63 16.06
C GLY A 83 -31.09 -22.11 15.99
N LEU A 84 -31.42 -23.30 16.50
CA LEU A 84 -32.78 -23.86 16.45
C LEU A 84 -33.82 -22.94 17.09
N LEU A 85 -33.48 -22.28 18.21
CA LEU A 85 -34.37 -21.32 18.86
C LEU A 85 -34.67 -20.10 17.98
N GLN A 86 -33.68 -19.62 17.23
CA GLN A 86 -33.84 -18.50 16.31
C GLN A 86 -34.70 -18.92 15.12
N VAL A 87 -34.59 -20.17 14.67
CA VAL A 87 -35.46 -20.73 13.62
C VAL A 87 -36.91 -20.75 14.09
N ILE A 88 -37.19 -21.33 15.26
CA ILE A 88 -38.55 -21.46 15.79
C ILE A 88 -39.19 -20.08 16.05
N THR A 89 -38.50 -19.19 16.77
CA THR A 89 -39.01 -17.84 17.07
C THR A 89 -39.24 -17.02 15.80
N ARG A 90 -38.44 -17.26 14.75
CA ARG A 90 -38.62 -16.64 13.45
C ARG A 90 -39.83 -17.18 12.69
N VAL A 91 -40.14 -18.48 12.77
CA VAL A 91 -41.37 -19.03 12.18
C VAL A 91 -42.59 -18.32 12.79
N PHE A 92 -42.64 -18.19 14.13
CA PHE A 92 -43.73 -17.45 14.78
C PHE A 92 -43.80 -16.00 14.30
N LYS A 93 -42.68 -15.28 14.27
CA LYS A 93 -42.62 -13.89 13.79
C LYS A 93 -43.07 -13.73 12.33
N VAL A 94 -42.71 -14.66 11.44
CA VAL A 94 -43.09 -14.63 10.02
C VAL A 94 -44.59 -14.89 9.85
N LEU A 95 -45.18 -15.73 10.70
CA LEU A 95 -46.61 -15.99 10.73
C LEU A 95 -47.41 -14.88 11.42
N GLY A 96 -46.76 -13.79 11.84
CA GLY A 96 -47.42 -12.65 12.49
C GLY A 96 -47.81 -12.93 13.95
N LEU A 97 -47.14 -13.90 14.58
CA LEU A 97 -47.43 -14.35 15.94
C LEU A 97 -46.42 -13.78 16.94
N THR A 98 -46.90 -13.51 18.15
CA THR A 98 -46.09 -12.98 19.26
C THR A 98 -45.83 -14.08 20.27
N VAL A 99 -44.56 -14.22 20.69
CA VAL A 99 -44.18 -15.18 21.75
C VAL A 99 -44.20 -14.43 23.08
N ASP A 100 -45.15 -14.76 23.95
CA ASP A 100 -45.30 -14.09 25.24
C ASP A 100 -44.30 -14.61 26.27
N ARG A 101 -44.12 -15.93 26.31
CA ARG A 101 -43.13 -16.59 27.17
C ARG A 101 -42.76 -17.95 26.59
N ALA A 102 -41.60 -18.47 26.98
CA ALA A 102 -41.18 -19.82 26.65
C ALA A 102 -40.58 -20.51 27.86
N THR A 103 -40.95 -21.78 28.08
CA THR A 103 -40.39 -22.63 29.14
C THR A 103 -39.51 -23.72 28.52
N VAL A 104 -38.52 -24.17 29.29
CA VAL A 104 -37.46 -25.07 28.82
C VAL A 104 -37.38 -26.28 29.73
N GLU A 105 -37.48 -27.46 29.13
CA GLU A 105 -37.24 -28.74 29.78
C GLU A 105 -36.24 -29.57 28.95
N PHE A 106 -35.39 -30.33 29.63
CA PHE A 106 -34.34 -31.14 29.01
C PHE A 106 -34.66 -32.63 29.20
N GLU A 107 -34.75 -33.37 28.09
CA GLU A 107 -34.90 -34.83 28.08
C GLU A 107 -33.71 -35.46 27.30
N GLY A 108 -32.59 -35.71 27.98
CA GLY A 108 -31.39 -36.29 27.36
C GLY A 108 -30.83 -35.40 26.23
N ASP A 109 -30.63 -35.96 25.04
CA ASP A 109 -30.15 -35.24 23.84
C ASP A 109 -31.24 -34.41 23.13
N PHE A 110 -32.48 -34.46 23.63
CA PHE A 110 -33.62 -33.73 23.10
C PHE A 110 -33.95 -32.53 23.97
N PHE A 111 -34.29 -31.46 23.27
CA PHE A 111 -34.69 -30.20 23.84
C PHE A 111 -36.21 -30.06 23.69
N VAL A 112 -36.93 -29.91 24.81
CA VAL A 112 -38.38 -29.68 24.83
C VAL A 112 -38.63 -28.23 25.22
N LYS A 113 -39.13 -27.41 24.28
CA LYS A 113 -39.57 -26.05 24.57
C LYS A 113 -41.08 -25.93 24.41
N THR A 114 -41.71 -25.31 25.38
CA THR A 114 -43.09 -24.85 25.25
C THR A 114 -43.07 -23.36 24.99
N PHE A 115 -43.61 -22.93 23.85
CA PHE A 115 -43.80 -21.53 23.48
C PHE A 115 -45.25 -21.15 23.67
N PHE A 116 -45.51 -20.12 24.47
CA PHE A 116 -46.84 -19.54 24.62
C PHE A 116 -46.97 -18.40 23.61
N VAL A 117 -47.91 -18.55 22.68
CA VAL A 117 -48.00 -17.72 21.48
C VAL A 117 -49.40 -17.15 21.33
N THR A 118 -49.46 -15.87 20.94
CA THR A 118 -50.69 -15.13 20.62
C THR A 118 -50.67 -14.63 19.18
N ASP A 119 -51.85 -14.30 18.64
CA ASP A 119 -51.97 -13.65 17.34
C ASP A 119 -51.48 -12.18 17.37
N SER A 120 -51.54 -11.49 16.24
CA SER A 120 -51.11 -10.08 16.13
C SER A 120 -51.97 -9.10 16.95
N HIS A 121 -53.09 -9.55 17.51
CA HIS A 121 -53.99 -8.77 18.36
C HIS A 121 -53.91 -9.19 19.84
N GLY A 122 -53.00 -10.12 20.19
CA GLY A 122 -52.82 -10.62 21.56
C GLY A 122 -53.83 -11.69 21.99
N ASN A 123 -54.57 -12.29 21.05
CA ASN A 123 -55.57 -13.32 21.36
C ASN A 123 -55.00 -14.73 21.24
N LYS A 124 -55.64 -15.67 21.96
CA LYS A 124 -55.39 -17.11 21.85
C LYS A 124 -55.81 -17.65 20.48
N ILE A 125 -54.98 -18.50 19.90
CA ILE A 125 -55.21 -19.13 18.59
C ILE A 125 -55.98 -20.43 18.82
N GLU A 126 -57.28 -20.41 18.52
CA GLU A 126 -58.18 -21.56 18.70
C GLU A 126 -58.63 -22.21 17.38
N ASP A 127 -58.41 -21.52 16.26
CA ASP A 127 -58.74 -22.01 14.93
C ASP A 127 -57.87 -23.23 14.55
N SER A 128 -58.54 -24.36 14.28
CA SER A 128 -57.90 -25.62 13.90
C SER A 128 -57.06 -25.51 12.63
N ASP A 129 -57.47 -24.71 11.65
CA ASP A 129 -56.76 -24.57 10.37
C ASP A 129 -55.45 -23.80 10.55
N SER A 130 -55.46 -22.72 11.32
CA SER A 130 -54.28 -21.95 11.72
C SER A 130 -53.33 -22.78 12.56
N LEU A 131 -53.83 -23.54 13.54
CA LEU A 131 -53.00 -24.42 14.36
C LEU A 131 -52.28 -25.49 13.52
N GLN A 132 -52.97 -26.11 12.55
CA GLN A 132 -52.34 -27.05 11.63
C GLN A 132 -51.30 -26.39 10.71
N ARG A 133 -51.59 -25.18 10.21
CA ARG A 133 -50.67 -24.41 9.37
C ARG A 133 -49.39 -24.06 10.12
N ILE A 134 -49.50 -23.61 11.37
CA ILE A 134 -48.35 -23.28 12.22
C ILE A 134 -47.53 -24.53 12.54
N LYS A 135 -48.18 -25.65 12.89
CA LYS A 135 -47.50 -26.95 13.12
C LYS A 135 -46.70 -27.40 11.91
N ARG A 136 -47.26 -27.27 10.70
CA ARG A 136 -46.58 -27.65 9.45
C ARG A 136 -45.33 -26.81 9.18
N ALA A 137 -45.46 -25.49 9.31
CA ALA A 137 -44.33 -24.57 9.11
C ALA A 137 -43.20 -24.79 10.12
N LEU A 138 -43.54 -25.10 11.37
CA LEU A 138 -42.55 -25.47 12.39
C LEU A 138 -41.88 -26.81 12.08
N ALA A 139 -42.64 -27.81 11.60
CA ALA A 139 -42.10 -29.12 11.25
C ALA A 139 -41.10 -29.03 10.09
N GLU A 140 -41.46 -28.31 9.03
CA GLU A 140 -40.59 -28.08 7.86
C GLU A 140 -39.32 -27.32 8.23
N ALA A 141 -39.41 -26.32 9.11
CA ALA A 141 -38.26 -25.54 9.55
C ALA A 141 -37.29 -26.33 10.45
N ILE A 142 -37.78 -27.35 11.16
CA ILE A 142 -36.98 -28.20 12.05
C ILE A 142 -36.35 -29.38 11.30
N ALA A 143 -36.93 -29.82 10.17
CA ALA A 143 -36.53 -31.03 9.45
C ALA A 143 -35.45 -30.83 8.35
N GLY A 144 -34.93 -29.63 8.13
CA GLY A 144 -34.12 -29.32 6.94
C GLY A 144 -32.71 -29.93 6.88
N GLU A 145 -32.61 -31.16 6.39
CA GLU A 145 -31.53 -31.76 5.57
C GLU A 145 -32.16 -32.92 4.75
N ASP A 146 -31.75 -33.07 3.48
CA ASP A 146 -32.24 -34.01 2.44
C ASP A 146 -33.58 -33.69 1.73
N ASP A 147 -33.51 -33.12 0.52
CA ASP A 147 -33.64 -33.85 -0.77
C ASP A 147 -33.77 -32.88 -1.96
N GLY A 148 -33.35 -33.31 -3.15
CA GLY A 148 -33.25 -32.51 -4.36
C GLY A 148 -34.60 -32.21 -5.05
N GLY A 149 -34.69 -31.02 -5.64
CA GLY A 149 -35.69 -30.68 -6.67
C GLY A 149 -36.97 -30.00 -6.16
N ASN A 150 -37.21 -28.81 -6.71
CA ASN A 150 -38.36 -27.91 -6.53
C ASN A 150 -38.45 -27.10 -5.24
N GLY A 151 -38.11 -25.80 -5.37
CA GLY A 151 -38.72 -24.74 -4.60
C GLY A 151 -38.33 -24.62 -3.13
N THR A 152 -37.08 -24.89 -2.78
CA THR A 152 -36.60 -24.84 -1.39
C THR A 152 -35.99 -23.49 -0.98
N ILE A 153 -36.24 -23.09 0.26
CA ILE A 153 -35.47 -22.08 1.00
C ILE A 153 -34.02 -22.57 1.06
N SER A 154 -33.10 -21.86 0.41
CA SER A 154 -31.67 -22.08 0.60
C SER A 154 -31.19 -21.28 1.82
N VAL A 155 -30.86 -21.98 2.91
CA VAL A 155 -29.95 -21.46 3.94
C VAL A 155 -28.61 -22.13 3.70
N THR A 156 -27.73 -21.50 2.94
CA THR A 156 -26.32 -21.90 2.88
C THR A 156 -25.59 -21.39 4.12
N ARG A 157 -25.16 -22.30 4.99
CA ARG A 157 -24.03 -22.01 5.89
C ARG A 157 -22.76 -22.08 5.06
N SER A 158 -22.31 -20.92 4.57
CA SER A 158 -20.90 -20.74 4.22
C SER A 158 -20.13 -20.56 5.52
N ALA A 159 -19.12 -21.39 5.76
CA ALA A 159 -18.30 -21.39 6.97
C ALA A 159 -17.45 -20.11 7.16
N ALA A 160 -17.58 -19.09 6.30
CA ALA A 160 -16.66 -17.94 6.27
C ALA A 160 -17.29 -16.53 6.30
N ASN A 161 -18.60 -16.35 6.48
CA ASN A 161 -19.21 -15.01 6.49
C ASN A 161 -19.99 -14.69 7.77
N ARG A 162 -19.56 -13.64 8.49
CA ARG A 162 -20.42 -12.93 9.47
C ARG A 162 -21.48 -12.12 8.72
N GLY A 163 -22.57 -12.78 8.34
CA GLY A 163 -23.76 -12.15 7.76
C GLY A 163 -24.72 -13.16 7.14
N ILE A 164 -25.86 -13.42 7.80
CA ILE A 164 -26.94 -14.24 7.23
C ILE A 164 -27.70 -13.39 6.21
N VAL A 165 -27.45 -13.60 4.91
CA VAL A 165 -28.31 -13.05 3.85
C VAL A 165 -29.55 -13.90 3.73
N VAL A 166 -30.72 -13.30 3.99
CA VAL A 166 -32.01 -13.97 3.87
C VAL A 166 -32.64 -13.56 2.55
N ARG A 167 -32.74 -14.49 1.59
CA ARG A 167 -33.62 -14.34 0.43
C ARG A 167 -35.01 -14.89 0.75
N ARG A 168 -36.07 -14.10 0.53
CA ARG A 168 -37.48 -14.52 0.67
C ARG A 168 -37.91 -15.43 -0.50
N PRO A 169 -38.48 -16.63 -0.27
CA PRO A 169 -39.13 -17.42 -1.33
C PRO A 169 -40.39 -16.74 -1.86
N GLY A 170 -40.80 -17.12 -3.08
CA GLY A 170 -41.73 -16.38 -3.92
C GLY A 170 -43.22 -16.44 -3.53
N LEU A 171 -43.95 -15.42 -3.97
CA LEU A 171 -45.35 -15.53 -4.38
C LEU A 171 -45.34 -15.19 -5.87
N ALA A 172 -45.86 -16.07 -6.74
CA ALA A 172 -45.81 -15.89 -8.20
C ALA A 172 -46.63 -14.69 -8.72
N GLU A 173 -47.43 -14.05 -7.85
CA GLU A 173 -48.09 -12.76 -8.13
C GLU A 173 -47.24 -11.52 -7.73
N ALA A 174 -46.14 -11.72 -7.00
CA ALA A 174 -45.32 -10.64 -6.43
C ALA A 174 -44.11 -10.25 -7.30
N ILE A 175 -43.97 -10.77 -8.53
CA ILE A 175 -42.87 -10.36 -9.42
C ILE A 175 -43.03 -8.89 -9.82
N GLY A 176 -44.26 -8.46 -10.16
CA GLY A 176 -44.55 -7.06 -10.47
C GLY A 176 -44.37 -6.14 -9.27
N GLU A 177 -44.77 -6.58 -8.08
CA GLU A 177 -44.69 -5.77 -6.86
C GLU A 177 -43.28 -5.71 -6.25
N ARG A 178 -42.50 -6.81 -6.31
CA ARG A 178 -41.06 -6.82 -5.95
C ARG A 178 -40.26 -6.04 -6.98
N ARG A 179 -40.59 -6.13 -8.26
CA ARG A 179 -40.00 -5.31 -9.31
C ARG A 179 -40.34 -3.84 -9.09
N ALA A 180 -41.58 -3.47 -8.79
CA ALA A 180 -41.94 -2.09 -8.47
C ALA A 180 -41.28 -1.58 -7.18
N LYS A 181 -41.15 -2.42 -6.14
CA LYS A 181 -40.43 -2.08 -4.89
C LYS A 181 -38.92 -1.94 -5.13
N ALA A 182 -38.34 -2.80 -5.96
CA ALA A 182 -36.94 -2.72 -6.38
C ALA A 182 -36.71 -1.52 -7.32
N GLU A 183 -37.57 -1.28 -8.31
CA GLU A 183 -37.55 -0.12 -9.20
C GLU A 183 -37.76 1.17 -8.42
N ARG A 184 -38.60 1.18 -7.38
CA ARG A 184 -38.72 2.32 -6.47
C ARG A 184 -37.42 2.53 -5.68
N MET A 185 -36.87 1.47 -5.09
CA MET A 185 -35.57 1.53 -4.40
C MET A 185 -34.46 2.03 -5.33
N PHE A 186 -34.38 1.49 -6.55
CA PHE A 186 -33.45 1.93 -7.58
C PHE A 186 -33.73 3.37 -7.97
N SER A 187 -34.97 3.78 -8.24
CA SER A 187 -35.32 5.18 -8.58
C SER A 187 -34.96 6.18 -7.48
N LEU A 188 -34.95 5.76 -6.21
CA LEU A 188 -34.49 6.57 -5.08
C LEU A 188 -32.96 6.61 -4.97
N MET A 189 -32.26 5.65 -5.59
CA MET A 189 -30.80 5.53 -5.65
C MET A 189 -30.21 5.94 -7.01
N ASP A 190 -31.03 6.16 -8.05
CA ASP A 190 -30.64 6.32 -9.47
C ASP A 190 -30.11 7.73 -9.77
N GLY A 191 -30.25 8.66 -8.83
CA GLY A 191 -29.77 10.03 -8.98
C GLY A 191 -28.35 10.19 -8.46
N PHE A 192 -27.41 10.52 -9.35
CA PHE A 192 -26.10 11.02 -8.94
C PHE A 192 -26.25 12.29 -8.10
N LEU A 193 -25.38 12.45 -7.11
CA LEU A 193 -25.25 13.69 -6.36
C LEU A 193 -24.97 14.87 -7.29
N LYS A 194 -25.70 15.96 -7.09
CA LYS A 194 -25.50 17.19 -7.88
C LYS A 194 -24.24 17.92 -7.39
N ASN A 195 -23.58 18.60 -8.31
CA ASN A 195 -22.36 19.37 -8.03
C ASN A 195 -22.62 20.89 -7.99
N ASP A 196 -23.87 21.33 -7.89
CA ASP A 196 -24.16 22.74 -7.70
C ASP A 196 -23.77 23.19 -6.27
N PRO A 197 -23.31 24.44 -6.08
CA PRO A 197 -22.81 24.90 -4.78
C PRO A 197 -23.76 24.66 -3.61
N LEU A 198 -25.08 24.85 -3.79
CA LEU A 198 -26.06 24.65 -2.73
C LEU A 198 -26.18 23.18 -2.31
N THR A 199 -26.14 22.25 -3.25
CA THR A 199 -26.11 20.82 -2.94
C THR A 199 -24.82 20.44 -2.22
N LEU A 200 -23.67 20.91 -2.71
CA LEU A 200 -22.36 20.66 -2.06
C LEU A 200 -22.33 21.18 -0.61
N GLN A 201 -22.86 22.38 -0.36
CA GLN A 201 -22.99 22.93 0.99
C GLN A 201 -23.82 22.04 1.90
N LYS A 202 -24.96 21.56 1.41
CA LYS A 202 -25.82 20.64 2.18
C LYS A 202 -25.11 19.33 2.47
N ASP A 203 -24.41 18.75 1.51
CA ASP A 203 -23.66 17.51 1.68
C ASP A 203 -22.55 17.68 2.75
N ILE A 204 -21.78 18.76 2.67
CA ILE A 204 -20.77 19.10 3.69
C ILE A 204 -21.41 19.22 5.07
N LEU A 205 -22.46 20.04 5.20
CA LEU A 205 -23.13 20.26 6.49
C LEU A 205 -23.80 18.97 7.03
N ASN A 206 -24.31 18.11 6.16
CA ASN A 206 -24.82 16.80 6.54
C ASN A 206 -23.70 15.92 7.13
N HIS A 207 -22.50 15.92 6.54
CA HIS A 207 -21.38 15.18 7.12
C HIS A 207 -20.88 15.80 8.42
N VAL A 208 -20.88 17.13 8.57
CA VAL A 208 -20.60 17.78 9.86
C VAL A 208 -21.55 17.23 10.94
N GLU A 209 -22.86 17.21 10.66
CA GLU A 209 -23.88 16.85 11.65
C GLU A 209 -23.99 15.35 11.91
N TYR A 210 -23.92 14.51 10.87
CA TYR A 210 -24.24 13.08 10.98
C TYR A 210 -23.02 12.15 10.89
N THR A 211 -21.91 12.60 10.30
CA THR A 211 -20.69 11.78 10.18
C THR A 211 -19.66 12.15 11.23
N VAL A 212 -19.30 13.45 11.30
CA VAL A 212 -18.37 13.98 12.31
C VAL A 212 -19.07 14.20 13.66
N ALA A 213 -20.41 14.23 13.67
CA ALA A 213 -21.24 14.42 14.87
C ALA A 213 -20.96 15.75 15.60
N ARG A 214 -20.83 16.83 14.82
CA ARG A 214 -20.61 18.20 15.30
C ARG A 214 -21.84 19.07 15.07
N SER A 215 -21.90 20.20 15.78
CA SER A 215 -23.00 21.14 15.61
C SER A 215 -22.80 21.96 14.34
N ARG A 216 -23.85 22.15 13.55
CA ARG A 216 -23.88 23.10 12.42
C ARG A 216 -23.57 24.55 12.83
N PHE A 217 -23.57 24.86 14.13
CA PHE A 217 -23.24 26.17 14.69
C PHE A 217 -21.81 26.27 15.24
N SER A 218 -21.06 25.16 15.29
CA SER A 218 -19.71 25.12 15.87
C SER A 218 -18.91 23.94 15.33
N PHE A 219 -18.04 24.20 14.36
CA PHE A 219 -17.01 23.29 13.88
C PHE A 219 -15.79 24.08 13.38
N ASP A 220 -14.60 23.50 13.49
CA ASP A 220 -13.32 24.08 13.05
C ASP A 220 -12.89 23.62 11.65
N ASP A 221 -11.70 24.07 11.22
CA ASP A 221 -11.16 23.75 9.89
C ASP A 221 -10.92 22.23 9.71
N PHE A 222 -10.52 21.52 10.76
CA PHE A 222 -10.26 20.07 10.69
C PHE A 222 -11.58 19.29 10.53
N GLU A 223 -12.61 19.70 11.25
CA GLU A 223 -13.95 19.11 11.15
C GLU A 223 -14.61 19.45 9.80
N ALA A 224 -14.37 20.66 9.27
CA ALA A 224 -14.72 21.05 7.92
C ALA A 224 -14.02 20.17 6.86
N TYR A 225 -12.72 19.90 7.05
CA TYR A 225 -11.94 18.99 6.19
C TYR A 225 -12.51 17.58 6.17
N GLN A 226 -12.83 17.01 7.33
CA GLN A 226 -13.40 15.66 7.40
C GLN A 226 -14.75 15.60 6.68
N ALA A 227 -15.61 16.59 6.92
CA ALA A 227 -16.92 16.66 6.27
C ALA A 227 -16.83 16.86 4.75
N LEU A 228 -15.93 17.75 4.30
CA LEU A 228 -15.63 17.97 2.89
C LEU A 228 -15.12 16.69 2.22
N SER A 229 -14.17 16.01 2.86
CA SER A 229 -13.57 14.78 2.34
C SER A 229 -14.60 13.66 2.19
N HIS A 230 -15.52 13.52 3.15
CA HIS A 230 -16.65 12.59 3.02
C HIS A 230 -17.60 12.97 1.87
N SER A 231 -17.92 14.26 1.72
CA SER A 231 -18.74 14.75 0.59
C SER A 231 -18.10 14.46 -0.78
N VAL A 232 -16.77 14.57 -0.88
CA VAL A 232 -16.02 14.20 -2.09
C VAL A 232 -16.02 12.67 -2.27
N ARG A 233 -15.82 11.92 -1.19
CA ARG A 233 -15.84 10.45 -1.22
C ARG A 233 -17.16 9.90 -1.73
N ASP A 234 -18.29 10.50 -1.37
CA ASP A 234 -19.60 10.01 -1.82
C ASP A 234 -19.70 10.01 -3.36
N ARG A 235 -19.19 11.06 -4.02
CA ARG A 235 -19.07 11.15 -5.48
C ARG A 235 -18.05 10.16 -6.06
N LEU A 236 -16.97 9.88 -5.33
CA LEU A 236 -16.02 8.83 -5.70
C LEU A 236 -16.66 7.45 -5.64
N ILE A 237 -17.51 7.18 -4.63
CA ILE A 237 -18.19 5.90 -4.46
C ILE A 237 -19.14 5.63 -5.63
N GLU A 238 -19.89 6.64 -6.08
CA GLU A 238 -20.76 6.53 -7.27
C GLU A 238 -19.95 6.09 -8.51
N ARG A 239 -18.90 6.84 -8.85
CA ARG A 239 -18.04 6.53 -10.01
C ARG A 239 -17.30 5.20 -9.87
N TRP A 240 -16.85 4.89 -8.65
CA TRP A 240 -16.21 3.61 -8.34
C TRP A 240 -17.19 2.47 -8.56
N HIS A 241 -18.42 2.55 -8.05
CA HIS A 241 -19.44 1.51 -8.24
C HIS A 241 -19.73 1.27 -9.72
N ASP A 242 -19.95 2.33 -10.49
CA ASP A 242 -20.20 2.24 -11.94
C ASP A 242 -19.05 1.58 -12.68
N THR A 243 -17.82 2.00 -12.38
CA THR A 243 -16.62 1.39 -12.95
C THR A 243 -16.56 -0.10 -12.64
N HIS A 244 -16.84 -0.49 -11.40
CA HIS A 244 -16.81 -1.88 -10.96
C HIS A 244 -17.88 -2.74 -11.63
N VAL A 245 -19.11 -2.24 -11.70
CA VAL A 245 -20.23 -2.92 -12.37
C VAL A 245 -19.94 -3.05 -13.86
N TYR A 246 -19.44 -1.99 -14.50
CA TYR A 246 -19.10 -1.99 -15.92
C TYR A 246 -18.02 -3.01 -16.23
N VAL A 247 -16.89 -2.98 -15.51
CA VAL A 247 -15.77 -3.91 -15.68
C VAL A 247 -16.17 -5.35 -15.33
N LYS A 248 -17.11 -5.56 -14.38
CA LYS A 248 -17.68 -6.90 -14.10
C LYS A 248 -18.53 -7.41 -15.26
N ARG A 249 -19.29 -6.54 -15.93
CA ARG A 249 -20.13 -6.87 -17.08
C ARG A 249 -19.31 -7.15 -18.34
N THR A 250 -18.30 -6.33 -18.62
CA THR A 250 -17.49 -6.44 -19.85
C THR A 250 -16.40 -7.51 -19.77
N LYS A 251 -16.02 -7.94 -18.56
CA LYS A 251 -15.02 -9.00 -18.31
C LYS A 251 -13.71 -8.83 -19.11
N PRO A 252 -13.09 -7.63 -19.10
CA PRO A 252 -11.81 -7.41 -19.77
C PRO A 252 -10.70 -8.15 -19.01
N LYS A 253 -9.53 -8.30 -19.65
CA LYS A 253 -8.31 -8.65 -18.94
C LYS A 253 -8.00 -7.55 -17.92
N ARG A 254 -7.71 -7.93 -16.67
CA ARG A 254 -7.45 -6.97 -15.58
C ARG A 254 -6.01 -7.04 -15.12
N LEU A 255 -5.45 -5.87 -14.85
CA LEU A 255 -4.15 -5.74 -14.20
C LEU A 255 -4.31 -5.69 -12.68
N TYR A 256 -3.47 -6.44 -11.98
CA TYR A 256 -3.26 -6.30 -10.54
C TYR A 256 -1.80 -5.93 -10.28
N PHE A 257 -1.61 -4.72 -9.78
CA PHE A 257 -0.31 -4.15 -9.49
C PHE A 257 0.04 -4.41 -8.02
N LEU A 258 1.04 -5.27 -7.78
CA LEU A 258 1.43 -5.71 -6.44
C LEU A 258 2.63 -4.89 -5.96
N SER A 259 2.45 -4.08 -4.93
CA SER A 259 3.54 -3.31 -4.33
C SER A 259 3.38 -3.17 -2.82
N LEU A 260 4.49 -3.22 -2.10
CA LEU A 260 4.48 -2.96 -0.66
C LEU A 260 4.31 -1.48 -0.32
N GLU A 261 4.48 -0.56 -1.27
CA GLU A 261 4.52 0.86 -0.95
C GLU A 261 3.78 1.72 -1.97
N PHE A 262 2.99 2.67 -1.47
CA PHE A 262 2.25 3.66 -2.25
C PHE A 262 2.38 5.02 -1.58
N LEU A 263 3.16 5.93 -2.17
CA LEU A 263 3.33 7.28 -1.62
C LEU A 263 2.22 8.20 -2.16
N MET A 264 0.99 8.03 -1.70
CA MET A 264 -0.20 8.70 -2.25
C MET A 264 -0.16 10.23 -2.09
N GLY A 265 0.32 10.71 -0.95
CA GLY A 265 0.21 12.10 -0.52
C GLY A 265 -1.22 12.45 -0.07
N ARG A 266 -1.53 13.74 -0.02
CA ARG A 266 -2.89 14.25 0.23
C ARG A 266 -3.84 13.91 -0.94
N SER A 267 -5.06 13.48 -0.64
CA SER A 267 -6.03 12.98 -1.62
C SER A 267 -7.07 14.02 -2.03
N LEU A 268 -7.36 15.03 -1.19
CA LEU A 268 -8.44 15.98 -1.42
C LEU A 268 -8.30 16.73 -2.74
N SER A 269 -7.22 17.50 -2.90
CA SER A 269 -6.98 18.34 -4.08
C SER A 269 -6.92 17.51 -5.36
N ASN A 270 -6.26 16.35 -5.31
CA ASN A 270 -6.19 15.44 -6.45
C ASN A 270 -7.56 14.88 -6.84
N SER A 271 -8.40 14.53 -5.85
CA SER A 271 -9.71 13.96 -6.10
C SER A 271 -10.66 14.98 -6.72
N VAL A 272 -10.74 16.20 -6.19
CA VAL A 272 -11.62 17.24 -6.75
C VAL A 272 -11.19 17.68 -8.15
N ILE A 273 -9.88 17.72 -8.43
CA ILE A 273 -9.33 17.99 -9.78
C ILE A 273 -9.72 16.89 -10.75
N ASN A 274 -9.45 15.62 -10.42
CA ASN A 274 -9.75 14.50 -11.31
C ASN A 274 -11.27 14.32 -11.54
N LEU A 275 -12.09 14.68 -10.55
CA LEU A 275 -13.54 14.70 -10.67
C LEU A 275 -14.06 15.89 -11.49
N GLY A 276 -13.28 16.96 -11.65
CA GLY A 276 -13.68 18.20 -12.34
C GLY A 276 -14.64 19.06 -11.52
N ILE A 277 -14.48 19.07 -10.19
CA ILE A 277 -15.41 19.73 -9.25
C ILE A 277 -14.71 20.66 -8.25
N GLN A 278 -13.46 21.03 -8.48
CA GLN A 278 -12.69 21.90 -7.58
C GLN A 278 -13.34 23.28 -7.42
N ASP A 279 -13.67 23.95 -8.52
CA ASP A 279 -14.21 25.32 -8.50
C ASP A 279 -15.55 25.38 -7.77
N GLN A 280 -16.40 24.36 -7.97
CA GLN A 280 -17.71 24.25 -7.31
C GLN A 280 -17.55 24.05 -5.80
N TYR A 281 -16.57 23.27 -5.35
CA TYR A 281 -16.26 23.13 -3.93
C TYR A 281 -15.64 24.39 -3.33
N ALA A 282 -14.76 25.07 -4.06
CA ALA A 282 -14.17 26.33 -3.62
C ALA A 282 -15.25 27.42 -3.44
N GLU A 283 -16.17 27.53 -4.40
CA GLU A 283 -17.32 28.42 -4.30
C GLU A 283 -18.23 28.04 -3.13
N ALA A 284 -18.55 26.75 -2.98
CA ALA A 284 -19.40 26.24 -1.90
C ALA A 284 -18.82 26.56 -0.51
N LEU A 285 -17.52 26.32 -0.31
CA LEU A 285 -16.80 26.58 0.95
C LEU A 285 -16.68 28.08 1.24
N SER A 286 -16.36 28.89 0.23
CA SER A 286 -16.26 30.34 0.38
C SER A 286 -17.57 30.94 0.89
N GLN A 287 -18.71 30.46 0.39
CA GLN A 287 -20.04 30.87 0.86
C GLN A 287 -20.38 30.37 2.27
N LEU A 288 -19.72 29.29 2.75
CA LEU A 288 -19.80 28.82 4.13
C LEU A 288 -18.81 29.51 5.08
N GLY A 289 -17.94 30.38 4.55
CA GLY A 289 -16.93 31.09 5.33
C GLY A 289 -15.59 30.36 5.47
N PHE A 290 -15.33 29.35 4.64
CA PHE A 290 -14.06 28.60 4.62
C PHE A 290 -13.29 28.83 3.31
N GLU A 291 -11.97 28.79 3.37
CA GLU A 291 -11.10 28.79 2.21
C GLU A 291 -10.67 27.35 1.89
N PHE A 292 -10.78 26.94 0.62
CA PHE A 292 -10.49 25.56 0.21
C PHE A 292 -9.04 25.17 0.55
N GLU A 293 -8.10 26.07 0.32
CA GLU A 293 -6.67 25.87 0.57
C GLU A 293 -6.39 25.60 2.06
N VAL A 294 -6.98 26.40 2.96
CA VAL A 294 -6.83 26.25 4.42
C VAL A 294 -7.39 24.91 4.90
N VAL A 295 -8.54 24.50 4.37
CA VAL A 295 -9.16 23.22 4.68
C VAL A 295 -8.33 22.04 4.12
N ALA A 296 -7.77 22.19 2.91
CA ALA A 296 -6.93 21.16 2.30
C ALA A 296 -5.56 20.99 2.98
N GLU A 297 -5.09 21.99 3.73
CA GLU A 297 -3.89 21.90 4.56
C GLU A 297 -4.10 21.10 5.86
N GLN A 298 -5.34 20.86 6.27
CA GLN A 298 -5.64 20.00 7.42
C GLN A 298 -5.42 18.51 7.14
N GLU A 299 -5.34 18.11 5.87
CA GLU A 299 -5.12 16.73 5.47
C GLU A 299 -3.67 16.28 5.74
N GLY A 300 -3.50 15.18 6.47
CA GLY A 300 -2.20 14.51 6.60
C GLY A 300 -1.87 13.62 5.40
N ASP A 301 -0.58 13.52 5.05
CA ASP A 301 -0.12 12.56 4.03
C ASP A 301 -0.43 11.12 4.47
N ALA A 302 -0.96 10.30 3.55
CA ALA A 302 -1.12 8.88 3.81
C ALA A 302 0.26 8.19 3.92
N ALA A 303 0.58 7.66 5.10
CA ALA A 303 1.88 7.06 5.40
C ALA A 303 2.01 5.61 4.86
N LEU A 304 1.68 5.42 3.57
CA LEU A 304 1.61 4.12 2.90
C LEU A 304 2.87 3.77 2.08
N GLY A 305 3.89 4.63 2.10
CA GLY A 305 5.12 4.47 1.33
C GLY A 305 6.20 5.45 1.77
N ASN A 306 7.38 5.36 1.15
CA ASN A 306 8.51 6.25 1.49
C ASN A 306 9.23 6.81 0.26
N GLY A 307 9.76 5.94 -0.60
CA GLY A 307 10.73 6.32 -1.62
C GLY A 307 10.17 6.69 -2.99
N GLY A 308 11.08 6.78 -3.97
CA GLY A 308 10.74 6.98 -5.38
C GLY A 308 9.95 5.82 -5.99
N LEU A 309 10.18 4.59 -5.51
CA LEU A 309 9.43 3.39 -5.90
C LEU A 309 7.95 3.52 -5.50
N ALA A 310 7.67 3.87 -4.25
CA ALA A 310 6.32 4.13 -3.75
C ALA A 310 5.61 5.24 -4.53
N ARG A 311 6.33 6.30 -4.89
CA ARG A 311 5.76 7.41 -5.66
C ARG A 311 5.50 7.04 -7.11
N LEU A 312 6.34 6.19 -7.71
CA LEU A 312 6.10 5.62 -9.03
C LEU A 312 4.79 4.83 -9.03
N SER A 313 4.57 3.95 -8.05
CA SER A 313 3.34 3.17 -7.92
C SER A 313 2.11 4.08 -7.84
N ALA A 314 2.16 5.14 -7.04
CA ALA A 314 1.07 6.10 -6.94
C ALA A 314 0.82 6.89 -8.25
N CYS A 315 1.88 7.29 -8.98
CA CYS A 315 1.73 7.92 -10.31
C CYS A 315 1.12 6.96 -11.35
N GLN A 316 1.53 5.70 -11.33
CA GLN A 316 1.01 4.65 -12.21
C GLN A 316 -0.47 4.39 -11.97
N MET A 317 -0.93 4.37 -10.72
CA MET A 317 -2.36 4.24 -10.38
C MET A 317 -3.19 5.40 -10.97
N ASP A 318 -2.72 6.64 -10.84
CA ASP A 318 -3.40 7.81 -11.42
C ASP A 318 -3.48 7.75 -12.96
N SER A 319 -2.41 7.30 -13.62
CA SER A 319 -2.39 7.09 -15.08
C SER A 319 -3.28 5.93 -15.53
N LEU A 320 -3.28 4.81 -14.81
CA LEU A 320 -4.17 3.68 -15.09
C LEU A 320 -5.64 4.09 -15.02
N ALA A 321 -6.01 4.90 -14.02
CA ALA A 321 -7.36 5.43 -13.88
C ALA A 321 -7.71 6.39 -15.03
N THR A 322 -6.80 7.34 -15.32
CA THR A 322 -7.01 8.37 -16.34
C THR A 322 -7.13 7.79 -17.75
N LEU A 323 -6.34 6.77 -18.06
CA LEU A 323 -6.32 6.07 -19.36
C LEU A 323 -7.36 4.95 -19.46
N ASP A 324 -8.28 4.87 -18.50
CA ASP A 324 -9.40 3.93 -18.48
C ASP A 324 -8.99 2.45 -18.42
N TYR A 325 -7.76 2.12 -18.00
CA TYR A 325 -7.34 0.72 -17.91
C TYR A 325 -8.00 0.01 -16.72
N PRO A 326 -8.51 -1.23 -16.92
CA PRO A 326 -9.09 -2.03 -15.84
C PRO A 326 -7.99 -2.59 -14.93
N ALA A 327 -7.58 -1.78 -13.95
CA ALA A 327 -6.45 -2.11 -13.08
C ALA A 327 -6.73 -1.83 -11.61
N TRP A 328 -6.14 -2.62 -10.72
CA TRP A 328 -6.19 -2.43 -9.28
C TRP A 328 -4.78 -2.49 -8.69
N GLY A 329 -4.54 -1.69 -7.65
CA GLY A 329 -3.34 -1.80 -6.81
C GLY A 329 -3.62 -2.61 -5.56
N TYR A 330 -2.66 -3.42 -5.13
CA TYR A 330 -2.70 -4.10 -3.82
C TYR A 330 -1.46 -3.77 -3.00
N GLY A 331 -1.67 -3.48 -1.71
CA GLY A 331 -0.60 -3.22 -0.74
C GLY A 331 -1.04 -3.46 0.70
N LEU A 332 -0.26 -2.95 1.66
CA LEU A 332 -0.54 -3.03 3.10
C LEU A 332 -1.07 -1.68 3.63
N ARG A 333 -2.00 -1.75 4.58
CA ARG A 333 -2.50 -0.58 5.31
C ARG A 333 -1.61 -0.33 6.53
N TYR A 334 -0.53 0.43 6.37
CA TYR A 334 0.39 0.73 7.47
C TYR A 334 -0.21 1.71 8.48
N GLU A 335 -0.19 1.32 9.76
CA GLU A 335 -0.69 2.17 10.83
C GLU A 335 0.21 3.39 11.08
N TYR A 336 1.54 3.21 11.03
CA TYR A 336 2.53 4.22 11.42
C TYR A 336 3.52 4.61 10.32
N GLY A 337 3.30 4.11 9.09
CA GLY A 337 4.21 4.29 7.96
C GLY A 337 5.64 3.85 8.23
N LEU A 338 6.62 4.58 7.69
CA LEU A 338 8.04 4.35 7.99
C LEU A 338 8.42 5.03 9.32
N PHE A 339 8.35 6.37 9.35
CA PHE A 339 8.40 7.22 10.53
C PHE A 339 8.19 8.69 10.12
N ARG A 340 7.68 9.50 11.05
CA ARG A 340 7.72 10.96 11.02
C ARG A 340 9.08 11.44 11.50
N GLN A 341 9.72 12.31 10.73
CA GLN A 341 11.02 12.88 11.08
C GLN A 341 10.84 14.13 11.93
N ILE A 342 11.51 14.19 13.08
CA ILE A 342 11.65 15.42 13.86
C ILE A 342 13.13 15.75 13.97
N ILE A 343 13.45 17.03 13.91
CA ILE A 343 14.81 17.52 14.16
C ILE A 343 14.87 18.15 15.55
N VAL A 344 15.76 17.63 16.40
CA VAL A 344 16.05 18.18 17.73
C VAL A 344 17.55 18.46 17.78
N ASP A 345 17.94 19.72 18.03
CA ASP A 345 19.34 20.16 18.04
C ASP A 345 20.13 19.75 16.79
N GLY A 346 19.47 19.74 15.63
CA GLY A 346 20.05 19.31 14.34
C GLY A 346 20.19 17.80 14.17
N PHE A 347 19.74 16.99 15.12
CA PHE A 347 19.71 15.52 15.01
C PHE A 347 18.34 15.03 14.55
N GLN A 348 18.34 14.02 13.68
CA GLN A 348 17.13 13.31 13.32
C GLN A 348 16.67 12.42 14.49
N HIS A 349 15.40 12.57 14.86
CA HIS A 349 14.65 11.68 15.72
C HIS A 349 13.45 11.11 14.98
N GLU A 350 13.26 9.80 15.07
CA GLU A 350 12.14 9.10 14.46
C GLU A 350 10.96 9.00 15.43
N GLN A 351 9.76 9.32 14.95
CA GLN A 351 8.50 9.09 15.66
C GLN A 351 7.53 8.29 14.78
N PRO A 352 6.58 7.53 15.35
CA PRO A 352 5.50 6.93 14.58
C PRO A 352 4.70 8.01 13.85
N ASP A 353 4.27 7.73 12.62
CA ASP A 353 3.41 8.63 11.85
C ASP A 353 1.94 8.34 12.16
N TYR A 354 1.31 9.18 12.97
CA TYR A 354 -0.05 8.98 13.49
C TYR A 354 -1.17 9.43 12.53
N TRP A 355 -1.01 9.18 11.23
CA TRP A 355 -1.94 9.63 10.20
C TRP A 355 -3.36 9.02 10.31
N LEU A 356 -3.53 7.91 11.03
CA LEU A 356 -4.80 7.21 11.21
C LEU A 356 -5.48 7.46 12.57
N ASN A 357 -4.89 8.27 13.46
CA ASN A 357 -5.42 8.50 14.80
C ASN A 357 -6.87 9.02 14.81
N TYR A 358 -7.26 9.78 13.79
CA TYR A 358 -8.61 10.34 13.64
C TYR A 358 -9.38 9.69 12.49
N GLY A 359 -8.97 8.47 12.12
CA GLY A 359 -9.45 7.76 10.92
C GLY A 359 -8.88 8.35 9.64
N ASN A 360 -9.27 7.75 8.50
CA ASN A 360 -8.99 8.27 7.17
C ASN A 360 -10.32 8.39 6.42
N PRO A 361 -10.75 9.60 6.01
CA PRO A 361 -12.04 9.76 5.36
C PRO A 361 -12.09 9.06 4.01
N TRP A 362 -10.96 8.79 3.34
CA TRP A 362 -10.88 8.26 1.98
C TRP A 362 -11.02 6.74 1.86
N GLU A 363 -10.75 6.00 2.95
CA GLU A 363 -10.80 4.54 2.93
C GLU A 363 -12.22 4.01 3.18
N ILE A 364 -12.51 2.87 2.56
CA ILE A 364 -13.77 2.14 2.76
C ILE A 364 -13.43 0.76 3.28
N GLU A 365 -13.69 0.54 4.57
CA GLU A 365 -13.52 -0.76 5.20
C GLU A 365 -14.49 -1.79 4.61
N ARG A 366 -13.96 -2.95 4.19
CA ARG A 366 -14.73 -4.06 3.61
C ARG A 366 -14.67 -5.26 4.55
N ILE A 367 -15.39 -5.18 5.67
CA ILE A 367 -15.46 -6.24 6.68
C ILE A 367 -15.92 -7.62 6.15
N HIS A 368 -16.58 -7.66 4.99
CA HIS A 368 -17.03 -8.89 4.33
C HIS A 368 -16.00 -9.46 3.34
N VAL A 369 -14.92 -8.72 3.10
CA VAL A 369 -13.76 -9.18 2.34
C VAL A 369 -12.65 -9.41 3.35
N THR A 370 -12.63 -10.62 3.88
CA THR A 370 -11.63 -11.06 4.85
C THR A 370 -11.07 -12.40 4.41
N TYR A 371 -9.74 -12.53 4.43
CA TYR A 371 -9.03 -13.73 4.04
C TYR A 371 -8.18 -14.25 5.19
N GLU A 372 -8.16 -15.57 5.38
CA GLU A 372 -7.25 -16.21 6.34
C GLU A 372 -5.87 -16.34 5.71
N VAL A 373 -4.85 -15.82 6.38
CA VAL A 373 -3.43 -15.98 6.03
C VAL A 373 -2.78 -16.89 7.06
N LYS A 374 -2.03 -17.87 6.55
CA LYS A 374 -1.41 -18.94 7.32
C LYS A 374 0.07 -18.66 7.54
N PHE A 375 0.61 -19.04 8.70
CA PHE A 375 2.04 -19.03 9.00
C PHE A 375 2.43 -20.28 9.80
N TYR A 376 3.72 -20.64 9.70
CA TYR A 376 4.33 -21.82 10.31
C TYR A 376 3.59 -23.12 10.00
N GLY A 377 3.69 -24.12 10.88
CA GLY A 377 2.96 -25.37 10.80
C GLY A 377 3.70 -26.44 10.00
N THR A 378 2.95 -27.40 9.47
CA THR A 378 3.48 -28.60 8.83
C THR A 378 2.71 -28.93 7.56
N VAL A 379 3.37 -29.64 6.64
CA VAL A 379 2.72 -30.15 5.43
C VAL A 379 2.48 -31.65 5.62
N GLU A 380 1.23 -32.07 5.44
CA GLU A 380 0.80 -33.45 5.55
C GLU A 380 0.39 -33.97 4.17
N GLU A 381 0.66 -35.25 3.91
CA GLU A 381 0.18 -35.93 2.70
C GLU A 381 -1.16 -36.61 3.03
N VAL A 382 -2.21 -36.20 2.33
CA VAL A 382 -3.57 -36.74 2.48
C VAL A 382 -3.97 -37.42 1.18
N GLU A 383 -4.44 -38.66 1.28
CA GLU A 383 -4.99 -39.38 0.14
C GLU A 383 -6.47 -39.01 -0.03
N MET A 384 -6.80 -38.37 -1.15
CA MET A 384 -8.20 -38.07 -1.53
C MET A 384 -8.43 -38.66 -2.92
N ASN A 385 -9.49 -39.46 -3.07
CA ASN A 385 -9.85 -40.11 -4.34
C ASN A 385 -8.73 -40.98 -4.98
N GLY A 386 -7.81 -41.53 -4.17
CA GLY A 386 -6.67 -42.34 -4.65
C GLY A 386 -5.48 -41.52 -5.18
N GLU A 387 -5.54 -40.19 -5.07
CA GLU A 387 -4.43 -39.29 -5.38
C GLU A 387 -3.85 -38.69 -4.09
N LYS A 388 -2.53 -38.51 -4.08
CA LYS A 388 -1.80 -37.92 -2.95
C LYS A 388 -1.81 -36.41 -3.07
N HIS A 389 -2.41 -35.74 -2.09
CA HIS A 389 -2.47 -34.29 -2.01
C HIS A 389 -1.64 -33.79 -0.83
N GLN A 390 -0.97 -32.66 -1.02
CA GLN A 390 -0.23 -31.98 0.04
C GLN A 390 -1.16 -30.96 0.70
N VAL A 391 -1.36 -31.08 2.01
CA VAL A 391 -2.20 -30.19 2.81
C VAL A 391 -1.34 -29.44 3.81
N TRP A 392 -1.37 -28.11 3.76
CA TRP A 392 -0.68 -27.27 4.73
C TRP A 392 -1.56 -27.01 5.95
N VAL A 393 -1.15 -27.59 7.08
CA VAL A 393 -1.74 -27.35 8.40
C VAL A 393 -0.99 -26.20 9.07
N PRO A 394 -1.63 -25.03 9.26
CA PRO A 394 -0.95 -23.83 9.77
C PRO A 394 -0.67 -23.92 11.27
N GLY A 395 0.43 -23.33 11.71
CA GLY A 395 0.74 -23.15 13.14
C GLY A 395 0.20 -21.83 13.72
N GLU A 396 -0.01 -20.83 12.86
CA GLU A 396 -0.58 -19.52 13.19
C GLU A 396 -1.50 -19.07 12.04
N THR A 397 -2.57 -18.35 12.39
CA THR A 397 -3.55 -17.84 11.40
C THR A 397 -3.91 -16.40 11.74
N VAL A 398 -3.91 -15.53 10.72
CA VAL A 398 -4.19 -14.09 10.81
C VAL A 398 -5.27 -13.72 9.79
N GLU A 399 -6.16 -12.81 10.12
CA GLU A 399 -7.19 -12.32 9.20
C GLU A 399 -6.70 -11.06 8.46
N ALA A 400 -6.82 -11.07 7.13
CA ALA A 400 -6.56 -9.93 6.27
C ALA A 400 -7.86 -9.24 5.88
N VAL A 401 -8.11 -8.06 6.44
CA VAL A 401 -9.29 -7.24 6.17
C VAL A 401 -8.98 -6.19 5.11
N ALA A 402 -9.82 -6.10 4.08
CA ALA A 402 -9.63 -5.13 2.99
C ALA A 402 -10.12 -3.72 3.34
N TYR A 403 -9.33 -2.73 2.92
CA TYR A 403 -9.68 -1.31 2.90
C TYR A 403 -9.51 -0.80 1.46
N ASP A 404 -10.60 -0.34 0.86
CA ASP A 404 -10.61 0.17 -0.51
C ASP A 404 -10.38 1.68 -0.51
N ASN A 405 -9.44 2.14 -1.34
CA ASN A 405 -9.15 3.56 -1.60
C ASN A 405 -9.45 3.83 -3.08
N PRO A 406 -10.58 4.49 -3.40
CA PRO A 406 -10.93 4.82 -4.79
C PRO A 406 -9.91 5.78 -5.41
N ILE A 407 -9.45 5.48 -6.63
CA ILE A 407 -8.50 6.30 -7.37
C ILE A 407 -9.20 6.88 -8.61
N PRO A 408 -9.58 8.16 -8.63
CA PRO A 408 -10.26 8.78 -9.76
C PRO A 408 -9.30 9.09 -10.90
N GLY A 409 -9.72 8.85 -12.14
CA GLY A 409 -9.01 9.29 -13.34
C GLY A 409 -9.40 10.71 -13.78
N TYR A 410 -8.45 11.48 -14.32
CA TYR A 410 -8.71 12.85 -14.78
C TYR A 410 -9.54 12.87 -16.06
N GLY A 411 -10.67 13.60 -16.09
CA GLY A 411 -11.48 13.73 -17.32
C GLY A 411 -12.15 12.43 -17.78
N THR A 412 -12.37 11.50 -16.85
CA THR A 412 -13.10 10.24 -17.09
C THR A 412 -14.00 9.89 -15.91
N ARG A 413 -14.96 8.98 -16.14
CA ARG A 413 -15.73 8.36 -15.07
C ARG A 413 -15.00 7.23 -14.37
N ASN A 414 -14.00 6.64 -15.03
CA ASN A 414 -13.26 5.53 -14.46
C ASN A 414 -12.63 5.93 -13.12
N THR A 415 -13.01 5.19 -12.08
CA THR A 415 -12.43 5.28 -10.75
C THR A 415 -12.01 3.88 -10.35
N ILE A 416 -10.70 3.64 -10.40
CA ILE A 416 -10.13 2.34 -10.07
C ILE A 416 -9.93 2.21 -8.55
N ASN A 417 -9.26 1.14 -8.11
CA ASN A 417 -9.14 0.83 -6.70
C ASN A 417 -7.69 0.56 -6.28
N LEU A 418 -7.28 1.15 -5.16
CA LEU A 418 -6.15 0.70 -4.37
C LEU A 418 -6.69 -0.06 -3.15
N ARG A 419 -6.48 -1.37 -3.11
CA ARG A 419 -6.88 -2.21 -1.98
C ARG A 419 -5.72 -2.43 -1.03
N LEU A 420 -5.92 -2.09 0.23
CA LEU A 420 -4.93 -2.24 1.30
C LEU A 420 -5.40 -3.29 2.30
N TRP A 421 -4.48 -4.13 2.76
CA TRP A 421 -4.77 -5.15 3.76
C TRP A 421 -4.32 -4.71 5.15
N ALA A 422 -5.24 -4.78 6.12
CA ALA A 422 -4.94 -4.65 7.54
C ALA A 422 -4.93 -6.05 8.18
N ALA A 423 -3.91 -6.32 8.98
CA ALA A 423 -3.81 -7.54 9.75
C ALA A 423 -4.65 -7.43 11.03
N LYS A 424 -5.56 -8.39 11.21
CA LYS A 424 -6.43 -8.51 12.38
C LYS A 424 -6.25 -9.90 13.02
N PRO A 425 -6.41 -10.03 14.34
CA PRO A 425 -6.42 -11.33 14.99
C PRO A 425 -7.52 -12.22 14.38
N SER A 426 -7.26 -13.51 14.24
CA SER A 426 -8.28 -14.44 13.76
C SER A 426 -9.41 -14.61 14.79
N ASN A 427 -10.63 -14.84 14.30
CA ASN A 427 -11.81 -15.05 15.14
C ASN A 427 -11.81 -16.40 15.89
N LYS A 428 -10.74 -17.19 15.80
CA LYS A 428 -10.50 -18.37 16.65
C LYS A 428 -10.09 -17.88 18.05
N PHE A 429 -11.03 -17.22 18.71
CA PHE A 429 -10.86 -16.68 20.05
C PHE A 429 -10.67 -17.84 21.03
N ASP A 430 -9.50 -17.89 21.66
CA ASP A 430 -9.20 -18.86 22.69
C ASP A 430 -9.89 -18.45 24.01
N LEU A 431 -11.21 -18.71 24.08
CA LEU A 431 -12.01 -18.54 25.28
C LEU A 431 -11.47 -19.41 26.43
N GLU A 432 -10.76 -20.50 26.12
CA GLU A 432 -10.16 -21.40 27.08
C GLU A 432 -8.96 -20.74 27.79
N ALA A 433 -8.07 -20.06 27.06
CA ALA A 433 -7.00 -19.23 27.64
C ALA A 433 -7.55 -18.09 28.52
N TYR A 434 -8.65 -17.45 28.11
CA TYR A 434 -9.28 -16.38 28.90
C TYR A 434 -9.93 -16.93 30.19
N ASN A 435 -10.58 -18.09 30.12
CA ASN A 435 -11.23 -18.74 31.26
C ASN A 435 -10.24 -19.36 32.24
N THR A 436 -9.03 -19.69 31.80
CA THR A 436 -7.95 -20.24 32.64
C THR A 436 -7.07 -19.18 33.30
N GLY A 437 -7.33 -17.89 33.03
CA GLY A 437 -6.59 -16.76 33.62
C GLY A 437 -5.32 -16.37 32.86
N ASP A 438 -5.07 -16.94 31.68
CA ASP A 438 -3.94 -16.61 30.81
C ASP A 438 -4.28 -15.44 29.88
N TYR A 439 -4.67 -14.33 30.49
CA TYR A 439 -5.04 -13.10 29.77
C TYR A 439 -3.89 -12.56 28.91
N ILE A 440 -2.64 -12.76 29.36
CA ILE A 440 -1.43 -12.24 28.71
C ILE A 440 -1.27 -12.85 27.33
N ASN A 441 -1.37 -14.18 27.19
CA ASN A 441 -1.18 -14.83 25.89
C ASN A 441 -2.26 -14.44 24.87
N SER A 442 -3.51 -14.23 25.31
CA SER A 442 -4.59 -13.76 24.42
C SER A 442 -4.32 -12.36 23.82
N VAL A 443 -3.75 -11.46 24.63
CA VAL A 443 -3.38 -10.10 24.18
C VAL A 443 -2.13 -10.12 23.30
N VAL A 444 -1.14 -10.96 23.63
CA VAL A 444 0.09 -11.10 22.86
C VAL A 444 -0.19 -11.59 21.44
N ASN A 445 -1.06 -12.58 21.26
CA ASN A 445 -1.41 -13.09 19.93
C ASN A 445 -2.10 -12.02 19.08
N ARG A 446 -2.98 -11.21 19.69
CA ARG A 446 -3.60 -10.08 19.01
C ARG A 446 -2.57 -9.05 18.57
N GLN A 447 -1.66 -8.68 19.46
CA GLN A 447 -0.61 -7.70 19.15
C GLN A 447 0.33 -8.20 18.04
N ARG A 448 0.67 -9.49 18.03
CA ARG A 448 1.49 -10.11 16.97
C ARG A 448 0.83 -10.01 15.59
N ALA A 449 -0.47 -10.28 15.51
CA ALA A 449 -1.23 -10.15 14.27
C ALA A 449 -1.22 -8.70 13.77
N GLU A 450 -1.57 -7.75 14.62
CA GLU A 450 -1.63 -6.31 14.27
C GLU A 450 -0.25 -5.76 13.84
N THR A 451 0.84 -6.27 14.43
CA THR A 451 2.22 -5.83 14.12
C THR A 451 2.60 -5.99 12.64
N ILE A 452 1.99 -6.95 11.93
CA ILE A 452 2.27 -7.18 10.50
C ILE A 452 1.98 -5.91 9.68
N SER A 453 0.89 -5.20 9.96
CA SER A 453 0.51 -3.99 9.21
C SER A 453 0.82 -2.69 9.95
N ASN A 454 1.76 -2.68 10.91
CA ASN A 454 2.07 -1.46 11.67
C ASN A 454 3.06 -0.53 10.98
N VAL A 455 4.25 -1.03 10.64
CA VAL A 455 5.38 -0.21 10.16
C VAL A 455 5.89 -0.72 8.81
N LEU A 456 6.20 0.19 7.91
CA LEU A 456 6.84 -0.09 6.63
C LEU A 456 8.34 -0.36 6.83
N TYR A 457 8.85 -1.46 6.27
CA TYR A 457 10.26 -1.91 6.40
C TYR A 457 10.74 -1.97 7.86
N PRO A 458 10.20 -2.91 8.66
CA PRO A 458 10.72 -3.14 10.01
C PRO A 458 12.21 -3.46 9.95
N ASP A 459 12.95 -3.03 10.97
CA ASP A 459 14.40 -3.26 11.07
C ASP A 459 14.71 -4.75 11.05
N ASP A 460 15.41 -5.20 10.00
CA ASP A 460 15.69 -6.60 9.68
C ASP A 460 17.12 -7.03 10.01
N ARG A 461 17.84 -6.23 10.81
CA ARG A 461 19.19 -6.60 11.29
C ARG A 461 19.19 -7.84 12.19
N ASN A 462 18.10 -8.06 12.92
CA ASN A 462 17.91 -9.22 13.79
C ASN A 462 16.94 -10.25 13.18
N HIS A 463 16.91 -11.47 13.72
CA HIS A 463 16.06 -12.55 13.21
C HIS A 463 14.57 -12.20 13.22
N GLN A 464 14.07 -11.61 14.31
CA GLN A 464 12.65 -11.25 14.46
C GLN A 464 12.21 -10.23 13.42
N GLY A 465 13.08 -9.29 13.06
CA GLY A 465 12.86 -8.31 12.00
C GLY A 465 12.78 -8.94 10.61
N LYS A 466 13.69 -9.86 10.29
CA LYS A 466 13.65 -10.63 9.03
C LYS A 466 12.37 -11.45 8.92
N GLU A 467 11.98 -12.09 10.02
CA GLU A 467 10.76 -12.86 10.11
C GLU A 467 9.51 -12.00 9.92
N LEU A 468 9.45 -10.82 10.57
CA LEU A 468 8.35 -9.88 10.39
C LEU A 468 8.27 -9.34 8.96
N ARG A 469 9.40 -9.01 8.34
CA ARG A 469 9.46 -8.57 6.93
C ARG A 469 8.94 -9.66 5.98
N LEU A 470 9.32 -10.93 6.22
CA LEU A 470 8.80 -12.06 5.45
C LEU A 470 7.29 -12.28 5.69
N LYS A 471 6.83 -12.16 6.95
CA LYS A 471 5.39 -12.20 7.28
C LYS A 471 4.62 -11.12 6.53
N GLN A 472 5.13 -9.88 6.48
CA GLN A 472 4.52 -8.78 5.73
C GLN A 472 4.37 -9.11 4.25
N GLN A 473 5.45 -9.56 3.62
CA GLN A 473 5.45 -9.94 2.20
C GLN A 473 4.44 -11.04 1.91
N TYR A 474 4.47 -12.12 2.68
CA TYR A 474 3.54 -13.23 2.44
C TYR A 474 2.09 -12.86 2.75
N PHE A 475 1.86 -12.07 3.81
CA PHE A 475 0.53 -11.65 4.22
C PHE A 475 -0.21 -10.90 3.11
N PHE A 476 0.42 -9.88 2.53
CA PHE A 476 -0.23 -9.12 1.47
C PHE A 476 -0.36 -9.97 0.20
N VAL A 477 0.63 -10.81 -0.12
CA VAL A 477 0.61 -11.67 -1.31
C VAL A 477 -0.55 -12.67 -1.24
N SER A 478 -0.66 -13.41 -0.13
CA SER A 478 -1.71 -14.42 0.01
C SER A 478 -3.10 -13.80 -0.01
N ALA A 479 -3.33 -12.72 0.75
CA ALA A 479 -4.62 -12.04 0.76
C ALA A 479 -5.01 -11.50 -0.63
N SER A 480 -4.04 -10.91 -1.35
CA SER A 480 -4.27 -10.37 -2.70
C SER A 480 -4.60 -11.47 -3.71
N LEU A 481 -3.85 -12.58 -3.71
CA LEU A 481 -4.10 -13.69 -4.63
C LEU A 481 -5.42 -14.39 -4.33
N GLN A 482 -5.77 -14.61 -3.06
CA GLN A 482 -7.08 -15.15 -2.69
C GLN A 482 -8.23 -14.28 -3.22
N ASP A 483 -8.10 -12.94 -3.13
CA ASP A 483 -9.10 -12.01 -3.68
C ASP A 483 -9.17 -12.03 -5.21
N ILE A 484 -8.03 -12.10 -5.89
CA ILE A 484 -7.94 -12.17 -7.35
C ILE A 484 -8.55 -13.48 -7.87
N ILE A 485 -8.22 -14.62 -7.25
CA ILE A 485 -8.76 -15.92 -7.64
C ILE A 485 -10.27 -16.00 -7.36
N ARG A 486 -10.75 -15.49 -6.22
CA ARG A 486 -12.20 -15.38 -5.96
C ARG A 486 -12.92 -14.61 -7.07
N ARG A 487 -12.40 -13.43 -7.45
CA ARG A 487 -13.00 -12.60 -8.52
C ARG A 487 -12.99 -13.31 -9.87
N PHE A 488 -11.92 -14.03 -10.18
CA PHE A 488 -11.85 -14.83 -11.39
C PHE A 488 -12.93 -15.91 -11.39
N LYS A 489 -13.06 -16.68 -10.30
CA LYS A 489 -14.06 -17.74 -10.13
C LYS A 489 -15.51 -17.23 -10.14
N GLU A 490 -15.75 -15.97 -9.78
CA GLU A 490 -17.09 -15.36 -9.92
C GLU A 490 -17.50 -15.11 -11.38
N ALA A 491 -16.54 -14.99 -12.30
CA ALA A 491 -16.78 -14.61 -13.69
C ALA A 491 -16.45 -15.70 -14.70
N HIS A 492 -15.60 -16.66 -14.32
CA HIS A 492 -14.99 -17.71 -15.14
C HIS A 492 -14.93 -19.03 -14.36
N ASN A 493 -15.04 -20.16 -15.06
CA ASN A 493 -15.03 -21.49 -14.45
C ASN A 493 -13.81 -22.34 -14.85
N ASN A 494 -12.94 -21.83 -15.72
CA ASN A 494 -11.78 -22.56 -16.23
C ASN A 494 -10.50 -21.74 -16.08
N PHE A 495 -9.50 -22.28 -15.37
CA PHE A 495 -8.20 -21.65 -15.18
C PHE A 495 -7.33 -21.53 -16.44
N ASP A 496 -7.67 -22.21 -17.54
CA ASP A 496 -7.02 -21.98 -18.84
C ASP A 496 -7.23 -20.55 -19.35
N GLU A 497 -8.32 -19.90 -18.94
CA GLU A 497 -8.62 -18.50 -19.27
C GLU A 497 -7.88 -17.51 -18.35
N LEU A 498 -7.21 -17.97 -17.29
CA LEU A 498 -6.59 -17.09 -16.30
C LEU A 498 -5.56 -16.12 -16.93
N PRO A 499 -4.63 -16.56 -17.80
CA PRO A 499 -3.68 -15.66 -18.46
C PRO A 499 -4.31 -14.63 -19.39
N ASP A 500 -5.50 -14.92 -19.93
CA ASP A 500 -6.24 -14.02 -20.81
C ASP A 500 -7.10 -13.02 -20.03
N LYS A 501 -7.30 -13.25 -18.72
CA LYS A 501 -8.17 -12.44 -17.86
C LYS A 501 -7.43 -11.73 -16.74
N VAL A 502 -6.23 -12.18 -16.39
CA VAL A 502 -5.44 -11.69 -15.26
C VAL A 502 -4.01 -11.39 -15.71
N ALA A 503 -3.53 -10.19 -15.39
CA ALA A 503 -2.12 -9.82 -15.42
C ALA A 503 -1.69 -9.44 -14.00
N LEU A 504 -0.61 -10.05 -13.51
CA LEU A 504 -0.01 -9.77 -12.21
C LEU A 504 1.33 -9.07 -12.43
N HIS A 505 1.49 -7.88 -11.86
CA HIS A 505 2.74 -7.13 -11.96
C HIS A 505 3.46 -7.10 -10.62
N LEU A 506 4.69 -7.63 -10.61
CA LEU A 506 5.60 -7.64 -9.48
C LEU A 506 6.43 -6.36 -9.51
N ASN A 507 6.11 -5.42 -8.62
CA ASN A 507 6.89 -4.20 -8.45
C ASN A 507 8.05 -4.47 -7.47
N ASP A 508 9.24 -4.69 -8.02
CA ASP A 508 10.42 -5.20 -7.31
C ASP A 508 10.21 -6.64 -6.76
N THR A 509 11.16 -7.11 -5.95
CA THR A 509 11.24 -8.48 -5.46
C THR A 509 10.32 -8.77 -4.28
N HIS A 510 9.80 -7.75 -3.60
CA HIS A 510 8.91 -7.91 -2.45
C HIS A 510 7.68 -8.81 -2.68
N PRO A 511 6.94 -8.70 -3.81
CA PRO A 511 5.83 -9.61 -4.14
C PRO A 511 6.25 -10.96 -4.73
N SER A 512 7.55 -11.31 -4.83
CA SER A 512 8.01 -12.51 -5.57
C SER A 512 7.40 -13.83 -5.07
N LEU A 513 7.03 -13.91 -3.78
CA LEU A 513 6.34 -15.06 -3.21
C LEU A 513 4.98 -15.34 -3.85
N SER A 514 4.41 -14.39 -4.61
CA SER A 514 3.20 -14.59 -5.40
C SER A 514 3.31 -15.74 -6.38
N ILE A 515 4.52 -15.99 -6.91
CA ILE A 515 4.78 -17.11 -7.83
C ILE A 515 4.60 -18.45 -7.10
N ALA A 516 5.12 -18.58 -5.88
CA ALA A 516 4.94 -19.79 -5.09
C ALA A 516 3.50 -19.93 -4.54
N GLU A 517 2.87 -18.83 -4.14
CA GLU A 517 1.51 -18.85 -3.61
C GLU A 517 0.46 -19.17 -4.69
N ILE A 518 0.60 -18.65 -5.91
CA ILE A 518 -0.32 -19.03 -6.99
C ILE A 518 -0.19 -20.52 -7.33
N MET A 519 1.05 -21.06 -7.31
CA MET A 519 1.28 -22.48 -7.50
C MET A 519 0.65 -23.30 -6.39
N ARG A 520 0.74 -22.85 -5.14
CA ARG A 520 0.07 -23.49 -4.01
C ARG A 520 -1.44 -23.53 -4.19
N ILE A 521 -2.07 -22.40 -4.55
CA ILE A 521 -3.53 -22.34 -4.78
C ILE A 521 -3.91 -23.27 -5.94
N LEU A 522 -3.24 -23.17 -7.09
CA LEU A 522 -3.60 -23.95 -8.27
C LEU A 522 -3.40 -25.46 -8.07
N VAL A 523 -2.34 -25.89 -7.37
CA VAL A 523 -2.03 -27.31 -7.17
C VAL A 523 -2.77 -27.88 -5.95
N ASP A 524 -2.71 -27.20 -4.81
CA ASP A 524 -3.19 -27.77 -3.54
C ASP A 524 -4.70 -27.57 -3.37
N GLU A 525 -5.26 -26.43 -3.82
CA GLU A 525 -6.68 -26.10 -3.64
C GLU A 525 -7.55 -26.34 -4.88
N GLU A 526 -7.02 -26.03 -6.07
CA GLU A 526 -7.74 -26.19 -7.34
C GLU A 526 -7.38 -27.50 -8.06
N HIS A 527 -6.42 -28.26 -7.52
CA HIS A 527 -6.02 -29.60 -7.98
C HIS A 527 -5.56 -29.68 -9.45
N LEU A 528 -4.90 -28.63 -9.95
CA LEU A 528 -4.27 -28.66 -11.27
C LEU A 528 -2.98 -29.48 -11.24
N VAL A 529 -2.73 -30.21 -12.33
CA VAL A 529 -1.44 -30.86 -12.58
C VAL A 529 -0.33 -29.81 -12.62
N TRP A 530 0.79 -30.10 -11.96
CA TRP A 530 1.91 -29.16 -11.80
C TRP A 530 2.32 -28.43 -13.09
N ASN A 531 2.54 -29.17 -14.19
CA ASN A 531 3.01 -28.57 -15.45
C ASN A 531 1.99 -27.57 -16.02
N LYS A 532 0.69 -27.84 -15.83
CA LYS A 532 -0.39 -26.95 -16.24
C LYS A 532 -0.44 -25.70 -15.36
N ALA A 533 -0.36 -25.87 -14.04
CA ALA A 533 -0.31 -24.75 -13.10
C ALA A 533 0.90 -23.84 -13.35
N TRP A 534 2.07 -24.42 -13.62
CA TRP A 534 3.31 -23.69 -13.88
C TRP A 534 3.28 -22.92 -15.19
N ASP A 535 2.70 -23.48 -16.26
CA ASP A 535 2.51 -22.77 -17.53
C ASP A 535 1.57 -21.57 -17.37
N ILE A 536 0.47 -21.73 -16.61
CA ILE A 536 -0.44 -20.62 -16.27
C ILE A 536 0.30 -19.55 -15.45
N ALA A 537 1.03 -19.94 -14.40
CA ALA A 537 1.77 -19.02 -13.53
C ALA A 537 2.79 -18.19 -14.34
N CYS A 538 3.58 -18.82 -15.20
CA CYS A 538 4.55 -18.13 -16.05
C CYS A 538 3.92 -17.06 -16.96
N LYS A 539 2.68 -17.29 -17.42
CA LYS A 539 1.98 -16.39 -18.35
C LYS A 539 1.25 -15.22 -17.69
N VAL A 540 0.95 -15.29 -16.38
CA VAL A 540 0.26 -14.21 -15.67
C VAL A 540 1.23 -13.17 -15.08
N PHE A 541 2.47 -13.54 -14.76
CA PHE A 541 3.41 -12.65 -14.08
C PHE A 541 4.32 -11.86 -15.03
N SER A 542 4.48 -10.59 -14.68
CA SER A 542 5.53 -9.70 -15.20
C SER A 542 6.28 -9.08 -14.04
N PHE A 543 7.59 -8.87 -14.19
CA PHE A 543 8.48 -8.38 -13.15
C PHE A 543 9.18 -7.09 -13.57
N THR A 544 9.22 -6.10 -12.69
CA THR A 544 10.06 -4.90 -12.85
C THR A 544 11.06 -4.84 -11.70
N THR A 545 12.34 -4.71 -12.01
CA THR A 545 13.39 -4.49 -11.00
C THR A 545 13.81 -3.02 -11.01
N HIS A 546 14.19 -2.52 -9.84
CA HIS A 546 14.71 -1.14 -9.65
C HIS A 546 16.17 -1.14 -9.19
N THR A 547 16.75 -2.32 -9.01
CA THR A 547 18.09 -2.50 -8.42
C THR A 547 19.16 -2.61 -9.50
N VAL A 548 20.15 -1.73 -9.43
CA VAL A 548 21.31 -1.70 -10.36
C VAL A 548 22.35 -2.76 -9.99
N VAL A 549 22.62 -2.96 -8.70
CA VAL A 549 23.70 -3.82 -8.17
C VAL A 549 23.18 -5.17 -7.68
N ALA A 550 23.88 -6.26 -8.00
CA ALA A 550 23.44 -7.62 -7.69
C ALA A 550 23.34 -7.89 -6.17
N GLU A 551 24.18 -7.22 -5.37
CA GLU A 551 24.21 -7.29 -3.91
C GLU A 551 22.95 -6.73 -3.27
N GLY A 552 22.25 -5.82 -3.96
CA GLY A 552 20.99 -5.22 -3.49
C GLY A 552 19.76 -6.10 -3.73
N LEU A 553 19.92 -7.28 -4.36
CA LEU A 553 18.79 -8.18 -4.64
C LEU A 553 18.43 -9.01 -3.42
N GLU A 554 17.13 -9.12 -3.14
CA GLU A 554 16.62 -9.79 -1.95
C GLU A 554 16.94 -11.29 -1.93
N LYS A 555 17.43 -11.76 -0.78
CA LYS A 555 17.70 -13.16 -0.47
C LYS A 555 17.05 -13.55 0.86
N ILE A 556 16.35 -14.68 0.87
CA ILE A 556 15.64 -15.18 2.04
C ILE A 556 16.33 -16.46 2.53
N PRO A 557 16.83 -16.52 3.78
CA PRO A 557 17.42 -17.74 4.32
C PRO A 557 16.43 -18.92 4.29
N VAL A 558 16.91 -20.09 3.87
CA VAL A 558 16.07 -21.29 3.74
C VAL A 558 15.47 -21.72 5.06
N ASP A 559 16.20 -21.63 6.16
CA ASP A 559 15.70 -22.03 7.49
C ASP A 559 14.55 -21.12 7.96
N LEU A 560 14.66 -19.82 7.68
CA LEU A 560 13.59 -18.86 7.96
C LEU A 560 12.36 -19.14 7.11
N LEU A 561 12.55 -19.38 5.80
CA LEU A 561 11.44 -19.68 4.90
C LEU A 561 10.78 -21.02 5.23
N GLY A 562 11.57 -22.04 5.56
CA GLY A 562 11.07 -23.38 5.88
C GLY A 562 10.31 -23.44 7.20
N SER A 563 10.71 -22.65 8.19
CA SER A 563 9.98 -22.55 9.46
C SER A 563 8.66 -21.77 9.30
N LEU A 564 8.66 -20.68 8.53
CA LEU A 564 7.49 -19.82 8.38
C LEU A 564 6.51 -20.28 7.29
N LEU A 565 7.02 -20.77 6.15
CA LEU A 565 6.27 -21.09 4.93
C LEU A 565 6.73 -22.46 4.37
N PRO A 566 6.53 -23.56 5.11
CA PRO A 566 7.08 -24.88 4.76
C PRO A 566 6.59 -25.38 3.40
N ARG A 567 5.32 -25.14 3.05
CA ARG A 567 4.76 -25.55 1.76
C ARG A 567 5.36 -24.77 0.59
N HIS A 568 5.58 -23.47 0.76
CA HIS A 568 6.21 -22.63 -0.27
C HIS A 568 7.64 -23.04 -0.51
N LEU A 569 8.39 -23.42 0.53
CA LEU A 569 9.75 -23.95 0.35
C LEU A 569 9.76 -25.23 -0.51
N GLN A 570 8.82 -26.16 -0.29
CA GLN A 570 8.69 -27.36 -1.14
C GLN A 570 8.40 -27.00 -2.59
N ILE A 571 7.47 -26.06 -2.82
CA ILE A 571 7.12 -25.58 -4.17
C ILE A 571 8.34 -24.92 -4.83
N LEU A 572 9.08 -24.09 -4.12
CA LEU A 572 10.27 -23.42 -4.63
C LEU A 572 11.39 -24.40 -4.97
N TYR A 573 11.57 -25.46 -4.18
CA TYR A 573 12.52 -26.52 -4.52
C TYR A 573 12.10 -27.28 -5.77
N GLU A 574 10.81 -27.58 -5.95
CA GLU A 574 10.31 -28.25 -7.17
C GLU A 574 10.45 -27.34 -8.40
N ILE A 575 10.12 -26.05 -8.28
CA ILE A 575 10.36 -25.04 -9.34
C ILE A 575 11.85 -25.04 -9.71
N ASN A 576 12.73 -24.93 -8.72
CA ASN A 576 14.17 -24.90 -8.95
C ASN A 576 14.65 -26.19 -9.60
N PHE A 577 14.23 -27.35 -9.11
CA PHE A 577 14.63 -28.65 -9.66
C PHE A 577 14.26 -28.76 -11.14
N LYS A 578 13.00 -28.49 -11.51
CA LYS A 578 12.55 -28.54 -12.90
C LYS A 578 13.28 -27.53 -13.77
N PHE A 579 13.46 -26.30 -13.28
CA PHE A 579 14.22 -25.27 -13.98
C PHE A 579 15.67 -25.70 -14.23
N MET A 580 16.34 -26.26 -13.23
CA MET A 580 17.72 -26.75 -13.36
C MET A 580 17.83 -27.92 -14.35
N GLU A 581 16.86 -28.84 -14.38
CA GLU A 581 16.82 -29.93 -15.35
C GLU A 581 16.60 -29.43 -16.78
N GLU A 582 15.74 -28.42 -16.98
CA GLU A 582 15.60 -27.75 -18.28
C GLU A 582 16.86 -26.98 -18.68
N LEU A 583 17.49 -26.31 -17.72
CA LEU A 583 18.69 -25.51 -17.97
C LEU A 583 19.86 -26.41 -18.39
N LYS A 584 20.08 -27.55 -17.72
CA LYS A 584 21.07 -28.56 -18.13
C LYS A 584 20.89 -29.04 -19.57
N LYS A 585 19.64 -29.18 -20.04
CA LYS A 585 19.34 -29.56 -21.43
C LYS A 585 19.72 -28.46 -22.44
N LYS A 586 19.67 -27.18 -22.05
CA LYS A 586 19.94 -26.03 -22.92
C LYS A 586 21.40 -25.60 -22.94
N ILE A 587 22.06 -25.53 -21.78
CA ILE A 587 23.43 -25.01 -21.65
C ILE A 587 24.47 -26.08 -21.29
N GLY A 588 24.06 -27.34 -21.14
CA GLY A 588 24.94 -28.45 -20.78
C GLY A 588 25.34 -28.44 -19.30
N LEU A 589 26.56 -28.93 -19.01
CA LEU A 589 27.09 -29.10 -17.65
C LEU A 589 28.01 -27.95 -17.21
N ASP A 590 27.73 -26.71 -17.61
CA ASP A 590 28.40 -25.53 -17.06
C ASP A 590 27.92 -25.29 -15.62
N TYR A 591 28.54 -25.98 -14.66
CA TYR A 591 28.17 -25.93 -13.25
C TYR A 591 28.28 -24.52 -12.64
N ASN A 592 29.18 -23.67 -13.15
CA ASN A 592 29.32 -22.31 -12.66
C ASN A 592 28.12 -21.46 -13.07
N ARG A 593 27.70 -21.55 -14.34
CA ARG A 593 26.51 -20.86 -14.85
C ARG A 593 25.23 -21.41 -14.22
N LEU A 594 25.12 -22.74 -14.08
CA LEU A 594 24.02 -23.40 -13.38
C LEU A 594 23.88 -22.88 -11.94
N SER A 595 24.99 -22.76 -11.21
CA SER A 595 25.00 -22.23 -9.85
C SER A 595 24.55 -20.77 -9.78
N ARG A 596 24.99 -19.90 -10.71
CA ARG A 596 24.56 -18.48 -10.76
C ARG A 596 23.09 -18.30 -11.12
N MET A 597 22.52 -19.19 -11.93
CA MET A 597 21.12 -19.09 -12.38
C MET A 597 20.13 -19.79 -11.44
N SER A 598 20.55 -20.72 -10.58
CA SER A 598 19.68 -21.42 -9.64
C SER A 598 18.84 -20.44 -8.78
N ILE A 599 17.61 -20.80 -8.43
CA ILE A 599 16.81 -20.02 -7.47
C ILE A 599 17.38 -20.20 -6.07
N VAL A 600 17.95 -21.36 -5.77
CA VAL A 600 18.59 -21.68 -4.50
C VAL A 600 20.07 -21.33 -4.60
N GLU A 601 20.55 -20.50 -3.68
CA GLU A 601 21.98 -20.21 -3.49
C GLU A 601 22.53 -21.13 -2.40
N GLU A 602 23.52 -21.95 -2.77
CA GLU A 602 24.29 -22.75 -1.83
C GLU A 602 25.43 -21.90 -1.26
N GLY A 603 25.71 -22.04 0.04
CA GLY A 603 26.73 -21.25 0.72
C GLY A 603 26.69 -21.44 2.23
N ALA A 604 27.38 -20.56 2.97
CA ALA A 604 27.38 -20.59 4.44
C ALA A 604 25.98 -20.43 5.03
N VAL A 605 25.14 -19.60 4.39
CA VAL A 605 23.71 -19.49 4.67
C VAL A 605 22.98 -19.81 3.36
N LYS A 606 22.37 -20.99 3.31
CA LYS A 606 21.56 -21.40 2.16
C LYS A 606 20.37 -20.45 2.03
N SER A 607 20.17 -19.88 0.84
CA SER A 607 19.20 -18.80 0.64
C SER A 607 18.43 -18.95 -0.67
N ILE A 608 17.22 -18.41 -0.71
CA ILE A 608 16.40 -18.29 -1.91
C ILE A 608 16.63 -16.91 -2.53
N ARG A 609 17.01 -16.87 -3.81
CA ARG A 609 17.20 -15.64 -4.59
C ARG A 609 15.88 -15.22 -5.22
N MET A 610 15.26 -14.19 -4.65
CA MET A 610 13.90 -13.76 -5.05
C MET A 610 13.87 -13.16 -6.45
N ALA A 611 14.93 -12.49 -6.87
CA ALA A 611 15.07 -11.99 -8.23
C ALA A 611 15.12 -13.13 -9.27
N ASN A 612 15.87 -14.20 -8.99
CA ASN A 612 15.95 -15.36 -9.87
C ASN A 612 14.58 -16.05 -9.98
N LEU A 613 13.87 -16.20 -8.86
CA LEU A 613 12.49 -16.70 -8.86
C LEU A 613 11.59 -15.85 -9.75
N SER A 614 11.64 -14.52 -9.61
CA SER A 614 10.84 -13.59 -10.40
C SER A 614 11.13 -13.66 -11.90
N ILE A 615 12.39 -13.79 -12.31
CA ILE A 615 12.77 -13.95 -13.72
C ILE A 615 12.29 -15.28 -14.29
N VAL A 616 12.44 -16.36 -13.52
CA VAL A 616 12.04 -17.71 -13.95
C VAL A 616 10.50 -17.80 -14.07
N GLY A 617 9.77 -17.28 -13.10
CA GLY A 617 8.30 -17.35 -13.04
C GLY A 617 7.55 -16.26 -13.79
N SER A 618 8.22 -15.34 -14.50
CA SER A 618 7.58 -14.27 -15.27
C SER A 618 7.81 -14.40 -16.77
N HIS A 619 6.83 -13.97 -17.58
CA HIS A 619 6.94 -13.91 -19.03
C HIS A 619 7.66 -12.65 -19.54
N ALA A 620 7.79 -11.61 -18.70
CA ALA A 620 8.47 -10.36 -19.03
C ALA A 620 9.23 -9.81 -17.81
N VAL A 621 10.43 -9.28 -18.06
CA VAL A 621 11.32 -8.65 -17.07
C VAL A 621 11.66 -7.25 -17.58
N ASN A 622 11.36 -6.22 -16.79
CA ASN A 622 11.55 -4.82 -17.18
C ASN A 622 12.62 -4.14 -16.33
N GLY A 623 13.55 -3.46 -16.99
CA GLY A 623 14.30 -2.34 -16.40
C GLY A 623 13.48 -1.05 -16.46
N VAL A 624 13.89 -0.04 -15.69
CA VAL A 624 13.16 1.24 -15.53
C VAL A 624 13.71 2.43 -16.32
N SER A 625 14.73 2.17 -17.12
CA SER A 625 15.33 3.07 -18.10
C SER A 625 16.08 2.24 -19.13
N LYS A 626 16.44 2.85 -20.26
CA LYS A 626 17.24 2.16 -21.27
C LYS A 626 18.62 1.75 -20.72
N LEU A 627 19.29 2.69 -20.04
CA LEU A 627 20.59 2.45 -19.41
C LEU A 627 20.52 1.32 -18.38
N HIS A 628 19.47 1.30 -17.55
CA HIS A 628 19.29 0.25 -16.55
C HIS A 628 19.13 -1.12 -17.22
N LEU A 629 18.34 -1.23 -18.29
CA LEU A 629 18.25 -2.49 -19.03
C LEU A 629 19.60 -2.94 -19.58
N ASP A 630 20.44 -2.03 -20.08
CA ASP A 630 21.78 -2.38 -20.54
C ASP A 630 22.63 -2.90 -19.38
N THR A 631 22.52 -2.33 -18.17
CA THR A 631 23.14 -2.90 -16.95
C THR A 631 22.62 -4.32 -16.65
N LEU A 632 21.31 -4.55 -16.72
CA LEU A 632 20.72 -5.87 -16.47
C LEU A 632 21.24 -6.92 -17.45
N LYS A 633 21.39 -6.55 -18.73
CA LYS A 633 21.90 -7.43 -19.80
C LYS A 633 23.39 -7.74 -19.66
N MET A 634 24.20 -6.76 -19.30
CA MET A 634 25.65 -6.89 -19.29
C MET A 634 26.18 -7.46 -17.98
N ASN A 635 25.54 -7.13 -16.85
CA ASN A 635 26.06 -7.38 -15.51
C ASN A 635 25.09 -8.24 -14.68
N THR A 636 23.97 -7.67 -14.25
CA THR A 636 23.14 -8.23 -13.16
C THR A 636 22.46 -9.54 -13.51
N PHE A 637 21.92 -9.66 -14.72
CA PHE A 637 21.17 -10.83 -15.20
C PHE A 637 21.68 -11.35 -16.54
N LYS A 638 22.98 -11.17 -16.82
CA LYS A 638 23.61 -11.59 -18.09
C LYS A 638 23.27 -13.01 -18.50
N ASP A 639 23.45 -13.97 -17.59
CA ASP A 639 23.21 -15.39 -17.90
C ASP A 639 21.75 -15.68 -18.26
N PHE A 640 20.78 -14.96 -17.66
CA PHE A 640 19.35 -15.05 -17.99
C PHE A 640 19.01 -14.34 -19.30
N TYR A 641 19.62 -13.19 -19.58
CA TYR A 641 19.41 -12.46 -20.83
C TYR A 641 19.92 -13.26 -22.04
N GLU A 642 21.09 -13.90 -21.91
CA GLU A 642 21.62 -14.78 -22.96
C GLU A 642 20.70 -15.99 -23.23
N LEU A 643 19.94 -16.44 -22.22
CA LEU A 643 19.01 -17.57 -22.34
C LEU A 643 17.65 -17.15 -22.93
N TRP A 644 17.13 -16.00 -22.51
CA TRP A 644 15.81 -15.49 -22.85
C TRP A 644 15.85 -14.00 -23.22
N PRO A 645 16.53 -13.62 -24.30
CA PRO A 645 16.66 -12.21 -24.68
C PRO A 645 15.30 -11.53 -24.91
N GLU A 646 14.30 -12.29 -25.36
CA GLU A 646 12.93 -11.84 -25.61
C GLU A 646 12.14 -11.46 -24.34
N LYS A 647 12.53 -11.99 -23.16
CA LYS A 647 11.89 -11.64 -21.88
C LYS A 647 12.27 -10.23 -21.41
N PHE A 648 13.45 -9.75 -21.76
CA PHE A 648 14.03 -8.52 -21.20
C PHE A 648 13.60 -7.30 -22.00
N GLN A 649 12.90 -6.39 -21.32
CA GLN A 649 12.41 -5.14 -21.86
C GLN A 649 12.82 -3.98 -20.93
N TYR A 650 12.55 -2.75 -21.33
CA TYR A 650 12.58 -1.60 -20.43
C TYR A 650 11.27 -0.83 -20.54
N LYS A 651 10.97 -0.09 -19.48
CA LYS A 651 9.88 0.89 -19.42
C LYS A 651 10.43 2.10 -18.69
N THR A 652 10.73 3.17 -19.42
CA THR A 652 11.17 4.43 -18.82
C THR A 652 10.12 4.88 -17.81
N ASN A 653 10.55 5.11 -16.56
CA ASN A 653 9.67 5.65 -15.53
C ASN A 653 9.08 7.01 -15.93
N GLY A 654 7.93 7.34 -15.36
CA GLY A 654 7.29 8.63 -15.54
C GLY A 654 6.55 9.08 -14.29
N VAL A 655 6.13 10.34 -14.28
CA VAL A 655 5.35 10.96 -13.21
C VAL A 655 4.08 11.58 -13.77
N THR A 656 3.02 11.63 -12.97
CA THR A 656 1.74 12.21 -13.40
C THR A 656 1.80 13.74 -13.43
N GLN A 657 1.50 14.32 -14.59
CA GLN A 657 1.38 15.77 -14.74
C GLN A 657 0.18 16.36 -13.98
N ARG A 658 -0.83 15.55 -13.62
CA ARG A 658 -1.98 16.01 -12.83
C ARG A 658 -1.52 16.43 -11.44
N ARG A 659 -0.77 15.58 -10.74
CA ARG A 659 -0.25 15.96 -9.41
C ARG A 659 0.90 16.96 -9.51
N TRP A 660 1.87 16.68 -10.37
CA TRP A 660 3.15 17.42 -10.38
C TRP A 660 3.14 18.71 -11.22
N ILE A 661 2.02 19.07 -11.84
CA ILE A 661 1.81 20.39 -12.45
C ILE A 661 0.43 20.95 -12.06
N VAL A 662 -0.66 20.22 -12.32
CA VAL A 662 -2.02 20.77 -12.12
C VAL A 662 -2.31 21.06 -10.65
N VAL A 663 -2.05 20.09 -9.76
CA VAL A 663 -2.23 20.25 -8.30
C VAL A 663 -1.14 21.15 -7.71
N SER A 664 0.14 20.83 -7.96
CA SER A 664 1.25 21.50 -7.28
C SER A 664 1.56 22.91 -7.81
N ASN A 665 1.23 23.19 -9.08
CA ASN A 665 1.60 24.44 -9.76
C ASN A 665 0.46 24.96 -10.66
N PRO A 666 -0.70 25.30 -10.07
CA PRO A 666 -1.87 25.74 -10.84
C PRO A 666 -1.58 26.98 -11.70
N SER A 667 -0.69 27.88 -11.25
CA SER A 667 -0.24 29.04 -12.00
C SER A 667 0.50 28.67 -13.29
N LEU A 668 1.37 27.65 -13.26
CA LEU A 668 2.03 27.13 -14.46
C LEU A 668 1.03 26.37 -15.34
N CYS A 669 0.10 25.61 -14.76
CA CYS A 669 -0.95 24.93 -15.49
C CYS A 669 -1.80 25.91 -16.32
N ALA A 670 -2.25 27.01 -15.71
CA ALA A 670 -3.00 28.07 -16.38
C ALA A 670 -2.17 28.73 -17.49
N LEU A 671 -0.89 28.99 -17.22
CA LEU A 671 0.03 29.59 -18.20
C LEU A 671 0.20 28.68 -19.43
N ILE A 672 0.53 27.40 -19.24
CA ILE A 672 0.70 26.44 -20.33
C ILE A 672 -0.59 26.34 -21.14
N SER A 673 -1.74 26.22 -20.48
CA SER A 673 -3.03 26.07 -21.15
C SER A 673 -3.42 27.30 -21.96
N LYS A 674 -3.13 28.50 -21.44
CA LYS A 674 -3.32 29.77 -22.17
C LYS A 674 -2.50 29.82 -23.45
N TRP A 675 -1.20 29.52 -23.35
CA TRP A 675 -0.26 29.69 -24.47
C TRP A 675 -0.32 28.56 -25.51
N LEU A 676 -0.69 27.34 -25.09
CA LEU A 676 -1.03 26.25 -26.02
C LEU A 676 -2.46 26.38 -26.57
N GLY A 677 -3.30 27.23 -25.98
CA GLY A 677 -4.71 27.40 -26.35
C GLY A 677 -5.61 26.21 -26.01
N THR A 678 -5.16 25.30 -25.14
CA THR A 678 -5.88 24.06 -24.80
C THR A 678 -5.40 23.47 -23.49
N GLU A 679 -6.29 22.79 -22.75
CA GLU A 679 -5.97 21.97 -21.57
C GLU A 679 -5.76 20.48 -21.91
N ALA A 680 -5.89 20.11 -23.19
CA ALA A 680 -5.73 18.73 -23.64
C ALA A 680 -4.35 18.13 -23.29
N TRP A 681 -3.34 18.98 -23.07
CA TRP A 681 -2.00 18.55 -22.66
C TRP A 681 -1.99 17.81 -21.31
N ILE A 682 -2.98 18.08 -20.44
CA ILE A 682 -3.12 17.38 -19.15
C ILE A 682 -3.37 15.88 -19.35
N ARG A 683 -4.00 15.48 -20.46
CA ARG A 683 -4.18 14.07 -20.87
C ARG A 683 -3.21 13.61 -21.96
N ASN A 684 -2.52 14.54 -22.63
CA ASN A 684 -1.55 14.26 -23.66
C ASN A 684 -0.32 15.17 -23.52
N ALA A 685 0.62 14.74 -22.68
CA ALA A 685 1.79 15.54 -22.34
C ALA A 685 2.71 15.85 -23.54
N ASP A 686 2.55 15.17 -24.68
CA ASP A 686 3.33 15.43 -25.91
C ASP A 686 3.03 16.83 -26.49
N LEU A 687 1.86 17.38 -26.19
CA LEU A 687 1.48 18.74 -26.60
C LEU A 687 2.35 19.83 -25.94
N LEU A 688 3.06 19.51 -24.85
CA LEU A 688 4.02 20.43 -24.23
C LEU A 688 5.16 20.82 -25.20
N THR A 689 5.44 20.01 -26.21
CA THR A 689 6.43 20.32 -27.24
C THR A 689 6.12 21.61 -28.00
N GLY A 690 4.85 22.02 -28.09
CA GLY A 690 4.43 23.28 -28.69
C GLY A 690 4.97 24.53 -27.98
N LEU A 691 5.40 24.40 -26.72
CA LEU A 691 6.06 25.50 -26.00
C LEU A 691 7.42 25.88 -26.61
N ARG A 692 8.04 25.00 -27.42
CA ARG A 692 9.29 25.30 -28.13
C ARG A 692 9.13 26.47 -29.11
N ASP A 693 7.97 26.60 -29.74
CA ASP A 693 7.69 27.69 -30.69
C ASP A 693 7.56 29.06 -30.00
N LEU A 694 7.37 29.06 -28.67
CA LEU A 694 7.22 30.25 -27.84
C LEU A 694 8.52 30.63 -27.10
N VAL A 695 9.61 29.90 -27.31
CA VAL A 695 10.85 30.06 -26.54
C VAL A 695 11.48 31.44 -26.67
N ASP A 696 11.22 32.17 -27.77
CA ASP A 696 11.73 33.52 -27.99
C ASP A 696 10.66 34.62 -27.75
N ASN A 697 9.47 34.25 -27.28
CA ASN A 697 8.38 35.21 -27.04
C ASN A 697 8.59 35.97 -25.72
N THR A 698 8.73 37.29 -25.81
CA THR A 698 9.01 38.16 -24.66
C THR A 698 7.85 38.27 -23.67
N ASP A 699 6.60 38.26 -24.14
CA ASP A 699 5.42 38.34 -23.27
C ASP A 699 5.29 37.06 -22.45
N PHE A 700 5.52 35.91 -23.11
CA PHE A 700 5.57 34.61 -22.46
C PHE A 700 6.65 34.56 -21.37
N HIS A 701 7.84 35.13 -21.62
CA HIS A 701 8.91 35.19 -20.62
C HIS A 701 8.52 35.97 -19.37
N GLN A 702 7.81 37.09 -19.53
CA GLN A 702 7.37 37.89 -18.38
C GLN A 702 6.38 37.12 -17.50
N GLU A 703 5.41 36.45 -18.13
CA GLU A 703 4.44 35.62 -17.41
C GLU A 703 5.12 34.41 -16.75
N TRP A 704 6.05 33.74 -17.44
CA TRP A 704 6.83 32.62 -16.92
C TRP A 704 7.62 33.01 -15.66
N LYS A 705 8.29 34.15 -15.71
CA LYS A 705 9.04 34.70 -14.57
C LYS A 705 8.13 35.02 -13.39
N MET A 706 6.94 35.56 -13.66
CA MET A 706 5.96 35.87 -12.61
C MET A 706 5.46 34.59 -11.91
N VAL A 707 5.14 33.54 -12.67
CA VAL A 707 4.75 32.23 -12.13
C VAL A 707 5.83 31.68 -11.19
N LYS A 708 7.10 31.65 -11.63
CA LYS A 708 8.21 31.18 -10.79
C LYS A 708 8.38 32.03 -9.53
N LYS A 709 8.24 33.35 -9.65
CA LYS A 709 8.33 34.28 -8.50
C LYS A 709 7.25 34.00 -7.45
N VAL A 710 6.00 33.79 -7.86
CA VAL A 710 4.89 33.46 -6.94
C VAL A 710 5.16 32.15 -6.21
N ASN A 711 5.61 31.12 -6.91
CA ASN A 711 5.93 29.83 -6.26
C ASN A 711 7.09 29.95 -5.26
N LYS A 712 8.11 30.78 -5.58
CA LYS A 712 9.22 31.07 -4.66
C LYS A 712 8.76 31.81 -3.40
N MET A 713 7.79 32.71 -3.51
CA MET A 713 7.22 33.39 -2.34
C MET A 713 6.50 32.41 -1.42
N ARG A 714 5.66 31.52 -1.96
CA ARG A 714 5.00 30.46 -1.19
C ARG A 714 6.00 29.54 -0.48
N LEU A 715 7.06 29.14 -1.17
CA LEU A 715 8.12 28.31 -0.57
C LEU A 715 8.87 29.07 0.53
N ALA A 716 9.14 30.37 0.35
CA ALA A 716 9.77 31.20 1.37
C ALA A 716 8.90 31.33 2.63
N GLU A 717 7.59 31.56 2.47
CA GLU A 717 6.62 31.61 3.58
C GLU A 717 6.55 30.28 4.35
N TYR A 718 6.56 29.16 3.63
CA TYR A 718 6.62 27.82 4.24
C TYR A 718 7.93 27.62 5.04
N ILE A 719 9.08 27.98 4.44
CA ILE A 719 10.38 27.90 5.12
C ILE A 719 10.41 28.81 6.35
N GLU A 720 9.89 30.03 6.27
CA GLU A 720 9.83 30.98 7.39
C GLU A 720 9.02 30.39 8.56
N THR A 721 7.86 29.81 8.27
CA THR A 721 7.01 29.15 9.26
C THR A 721 7.71 27.98 9.94
N MET A 722 8.48 27.18 9.18
CA MET A 722 9.18 26.00 9.70
C MET A 722 10.48 26.32 10.43
N SER A 723 11.19 27.38 10.04
CA SER A 723 12.53 27.71 10.55
C SER A 723 12.51 28.72 11.69
N GLY A 724 11.37 29.38 11.96
CA GLY A 724 11.24 30.40 13.01
C GLY A 724 12.11 31.65 12.77
N VAL A 725 12.61 31.85 11.56
CA VAL A 725 13.58 32.89 11.20
C VAL A 725 12.89 34.24 11.05
N LYS A 726 12.61 34.89 12.19
CA LYS A 726 12.30 36.33 12.24
C LYS A 726 13.61 37.12 12.33
N ASN A 727 13.74 38.12 11.46
CA ASN A 727 14.67 39.27 11.46
C ASN A 727 15.83 39.21 10.45
N MET A 728 15.72 39.95 9.32
CA MET A 728 16.85 40.62 8.65
C MET A 728 16.37 41.89 7.90
N ASP A 729 17.21 42.93 7.86
CA ASP A 729 16.99 44.25 7.24
C ASP A 729 17.53 44.32 5.79
N LYS A 730 16.93 45.20 4.98
CA LYS A 730 16.87 45.14 3.51
C LYS A 730 18.06 45.73 2.73
N ASN A 731 19.10 46.27 3.37
CA ASN A 731 19.90 47.31 2.69
C ASN A 731 21.27 46.98 2.10
N ASP A 732 21.85 45.79 2.20
CA ASP A 732 23.22 45.58 1.68
C ASP A 732 23.38 44.33 0.82
N ARG A 733 23.44 44.49 -0.53
CA ARG A 733 23.74 43.40 -1.48
C ARG A 733 24.45 43.90 -2.74
N ARG A 734 25.72 43.55 -2.97
CA ARG A 734 26.31 43.49 -4.34
C ARG A 734 27.63 42.69 -4.41
N LYS A 735 27.66 41.73 -5.35
CA LYS A 735 28.78 40.98 -5.99
C LYS A 735 28.80 39.44 -5.90
N VAL A 736 27.71 38.78 -5.47
CA VAL A 736 27.48 37.33 -5.66
C VAL A 736 25.99 37.10 -5.97
N VAL A 737 25.63 36.06 -6.72
CA VAL A 737 24.21 35.65 -6.90
C VAL A 737 23.68 35.18 -5.55
N PRO A 738 22.65 35.83 -4.96
CA PRO A 738 22.07 35.37 -3.71
C PRO A 738 21.46 33.97 -3.88
N ARG A 739 21.85 33.03 -3.02
CA ARG A 739 21.39 31.63 -3.08
C ARG A 739 20.76 31.18 -1.76
N VAL A 740 19.67 30.45 -1.88
CA VAL A 740 19.09 29.68 -0.78
C VAL A 740 19.24 28.20 -1.14
N CYS A 741 20.14 27.52 -0.45
CA CYS A 741 20.35 26.09 -0.60
C CYS A 741 19.34 25.35 0.29
N ILE A 742 18.52 24.49 -0.31
CA ILE A 742 17.51 23.70 0.40
C ILE A 742 17.91 22.23 0.34
N ILE A 743 18.03 21.60 1.51
CA ILE A 743 18.25 20.17 1.66
C ILE A 743 17.02 19.57 2.36
N GLY A 744 16.63 18.36 1.98
CA GLY A 744 15.56 17.62 2.67
C GLY A 744 15.72 16.13 2.44
N GLY A 745 15.23 15.33 3.39
CA GLY A 745 15.25 13.87 3.30
C GLY A 745 15.32 13.18 4.65
N LYS A 746 15.08 11.87 4.65
CA LYS A 746 15.07 11.01 5.83
C LYS A 746 16.25 10.03 5.79
N ALA A 747 16.99 9.90 6.88
CA ALA A 747 18.00 8.86 7.06
C ALA A 747 17.35 7.57 7.61
N ALA A 748 17.80 6.39 7.18
CA ALA A 748 17.34 5.16 7.82
C ALA A 748 17.76 5.14 9.31
N PRO A 749 16.94 4.63 10.24
CA PRO A 749 17.19 4.77 11.68
C PRO A 749 18.53 4.19 12.14
N GLY A 750 18.96 3.08 11.53
CA GLY A 750 20.23 2.41 11.79
C GLY A 750 21.41 2.90 10.95
N TYR A 751 21.24 3.90 10.07
CA TYR A 751 22.31 4.39 9.21
C TYR A 751 23.01 5.62 9.81
N GLU A 752 24.06 5.36 10.59
CA GLU A 752 24.78 6.38 11.33
C GLU A 752 25.38 7.48 10.45
N ILE A 753 26.05 7.12 9.35
CA ILE A 753 26.69 8.11 8.45
C ILE A 753 25.64 9.05 7.83
N ALA A 754 24.48 8.54 7.42
CA ALA A 754 23.40 9.38 6.89
C ALA A 754 22.85 10.35 7.95
N LYS A 755 22.68 9.91 9.21
CA LYS A 755 22.30 10.80 10.32
C LYS A 755 23.36 11.87 10.58
N LYS A 756 24.65 11.54 10.47
CA LYS A 756 25.75 12.50 10.59
C LYS A 756 25.71 13.56 9.49
N ILE A 757 25.35 13.21 8.26
CA ILE A 757 25.18 14.18 7.14
C ILE A 757 24.04 15.17 7.43
N ILE A 758 22.91 14.70 7.98
CA ILE A 758 21.81 15.59 8.40
C ILE A 758 22.31 16.56 9.48
N LYS A 759 22.99 16.05 10.52
CA LYS A 759 23.56 16.89 11.58
C LYS A 759 24.59 17.90 11.06
N LEU A 760 25.45 17.49 10.12
CA LEU A 760 26.40 18.39 9.48
C LEU A 760 25.68 19.50 8.70
N SER A 761 24.59 19.18 8.00
CA SER A 761 23.79 20.17 7.28
C SER A 761 23.25 21.25 8.22
N HIS A 762 22.76 20.87 9.40
CA HIS A 762 22.33 21.83 10.42
C HIS A 762 23.48 22.64 11.01
N ALA A 763 24.62 22.01 11.33
CA ALA A 763 25.79 22.70 11.88
C ALA A 763 26.37 23.74 10.89
N VAL A 764 26.37 23.41 9.60
CA VAL A 764 26.78 24.34 8.53
C VAL A 764 25.74 25.46 8.38
N ALA A 765 24.44 25.13 8.41
CA ALA A 765 23.36 26.11 8.30
C ALA A 765 23.39 27.14 9.43
N GLU A 766 23.60 26.71 10.67
CA GLU A 766 23.70 27.58 11.84
C GLU A 766 24.85 28.59 11.67
N LYS A 767 25.98 28.13 11.14
CA LYS A 767 27.14 29.01 10.92
C LYS A 767 26.91 30.00 9.77
N ILE A 768 26.42 29.53 8.63
CA ILE A 768 26.20 30.37 7.43
C ILE A 768 25.07 31.38 7.67
N ASN A 769 23.95 30.95 8.24
CA ASN A 769 22.76 31.79 8.34
C ASN A 769 22.92 32.95 9.34
N ASN A 770 23.80 32.77 10.34
CA ASN A 770 24.12 33.76 11.37
C ASN A 770 25.39 34.58 11.06
N ASP A 771 26.06 34.34 9.94
CA ASP A 771 27.26 35.07 9.54
C ASP A 771 26.88 36.45 8.96
N THR A 772 27.27 37.52 9.65
CA THR A 772 26.97 38.90 9.25
C THR A 772 27.74 39.33 8.00
N ASP A 773 28.89 38.72 7.72
CA ASP A 773 29.69 39.04 6.53
C ASP A 773 29.05 38.41 5.26
N ILE A 774 28.36 37.27 5.42
CA ILE A 774 27.60 36.61 4.34
C ILE A 774 26.24 37.26 4.14
N GLY A 775 25.54 37.62 5.24
CA GLY A 775 24.21 38.22 5.19
C GLY A 775 23.22 37.38 4.38
N ASP A 776 22.59 37.99 3.37
CA ASP A 776 21.60 37.34 2.49
C ASP A 776 22.19 36.75 1.19
N LEU A 777 23.53 36.72 1.06
CA LEU A 777 24.17 36.18 -0.14
C LEU A 777 24.09 34.65 -0.20
N LEU A 778 24.10 33.98 0.94
CA LEU A 778 23.96 32.53 1.03
C LEU A 778 23.18 32.17 2.29
N LYS A 779 22.11 31.40 2.11
CA LYS A 779 21.40 30.73 3.21
C LYS A 779 21.35 29.23 2.94
N LEU A 780 21.41 28.44 4.01
CA LEU A 780 21.23 26.99 3.96
C LEU A 780 20.07 26.58 4.85
N VAL A 781 19.14 25.82 4.31
CA VAL A 781 17.92 25.38 5.00
C VAL A 781 17.81 23.88 4.87
N PHE A 782 17.56 23.20 5.99
CA PHE A 782 17.14 21.80 5.99
C PHE A 782 15.64 21.73 6.26
N ILE A 783 14.87 21.18 5.33
CA ILE A 783 13.43 20.96 5.49
C ILE A 783 13.21 19.59 6.12
N PRO A 784 12.66 19.53 7.35
CA PRO A 784 12.37 18.27 8.01
C PRO A 784 11.16 17.57 7.37
N ASP A 785 11.08 16.26 7.59
CA ASP A 785 9.95 15.41 7.25
C ASP A 785 9.52 15.46 5.78
N TYR A 786 10.49 15.54 4.88
CA TYR A 786 10.24 15.58 3.44
C TYR A 786 9.32 14.45 2.97
N ASN A 787 8.13 14.81 2.48
CA ASN A 787 7.06 13.94 2.00
C ASN A 787 6.45 14.49 0.69
N VAL A 788 5.27 14.01 0.26
CA VAL A 788 4.64 14.49 -1.00
C VAL A 788 4.23 15.94 -0.88
N SER A 789 3.58 16.32 0.21
CA SER A 789 3.11 17.70 0.43
C SER A 789 4.25 18.70 0.44
N VAL A 790 5.38 18.37 1.09
CA VAL A 790 6.59 19.20 1.04
C VAL A 790 7.13 19.28 -0.39
N ALA A 791 7.16 18.16 -1.11
CA ALA A 791 7.62 18.13 -2.50
C ALA A 791 6.74 18.99 -3.43
N GLU A 792 5.42 18.99 -3.24
CA GLU A 792 4.46 19.82 -3.98
C GLU A 792 4.70 21.33 -3.78
N LEU A 793 5.36 21.75 -2.70
CA LEU A 793 5.78 23.14 -2.47
C LEU A 793 7.19 23.42 -3.01
N VAL A 794 8.14 22.52 -2.74
CA VAL A 794 9.56 22.71 -3.10
C VAL A 794 9.77 22.69 -4.62
N ILE A 795 9.15 21.73 -5.33
CA ILE A 795 9.40 21.51 -6.75
C ILE A 795 8.98 22.72 -7.61
N PRO A 796 7.78 23.29 -7.46
CA PRO A 796 7.37 24.49 -8.22
C PRO A 796 8.22 25.72 -7.91
N GLY A 797 8.72 25.85 -6.67
CA GLY A 797 9.54 26.96 -6.20
C GLY A 797 11.03 26.86 -6.55
N ALA A 798 11.52 25.69 -6.96
CA ALA A 798 12.93 25.50 -7.28
C ALA A 798 13.33 26.10 -8.64
N ASP A 799 14.49 26.76 -8.66
CA ASP A 799 15.15 27.23 -9.89
C ASP A 799 16.14 26.17 -10.42
N LEU A 800 16.92 25.57 -9.51
CA LEU A 800 17.94 24.56 -9.79
C LEU A 800 17.78 23.38 -8.82
N SER A 801 17.76 22.15 -9.33
CA SER A 801 17.75 20.92 -8.53
C SER A 801 19.02 20.11 -8.75
N GLN A 802 19.43 19.37 -7.71
CA GLN A 802 20.71 18.65 -7.70
C GLN A 802 20.50 17.13 -7.71
N HIS A 803 21.09 16.47 -8.71
CA HIS A 803 21.01 15.02 -8.92
C HIS A 803 22.43 14.45 -9.00
N LEU A 804 23.04 14.25 -7.83
CA LEU A 804 24.50 14.15 -7.66
C LEU A 804 25.01 12.72 -7.41
N SER A 805 24.18 11.70 -7.65
CA SER A 805 24.56 10.31 -7.39
C SER A 805 25.80 9.94 -8.22
N THR A 806 26.74 9.22 -7.63
CA THR A 806 27.90 8.67 -8.36
C THR A 806 27.39 7.88 -9.55
N ALA A 807 27.93 8.14 -10.75
CA ALA A 807 27.42 7.54 -11.97
C ALA A 807 27.35 5.99 -11.88
N GLY A 808 26.27 5.40 -12.40
CA GLY A 808 26.00 3.97 -12.34
C GLY A 808 25.32 3.49 -11.06
N HIS A 809 24.83 4.40 -10.19
CA HIS A 809 24.13 4.03 -8.96
C HIS A 809 22.64 4.40 -8.98
N GLU A 810 22.19 5.18 -9.97
CA GLU A 810 20.77 5.46 -10.22
C GLU A 810 20.22 4.65 -11.39
N ALA A 811 19.18 3.84 -11.13
CA ALA A 811 18.48 3.15 -12.21
C ALA A 811 17.64 4.11 -13.08
N SER A 812 17.13 5.19 -12.49
CA SER A 812 16.25 6.16 -13.13
C SER A 812 16.25 7.48 -12.36
N GLY A 813 15.27 7.70 -11.47
CA GLY A 813 15.13 8.94 -10.70
C GLY A 813 13.91 9.75 -11.15
N THR A 814 12.77 9.56 -10.50
CA THR A 814 11.55 10.32 -10.81
C THR A 814 11.56 11.74 -10.24
N GLY A 815 12.51 12.08 -9.37
CA GLY A 815 12.67 13.43 -8.83
C GLY A 815 13.05 14.47 -9.89
N SER A 816 14.03 14.14 -10.74
CA SER A 816 14.50 14.99 -11.84
C SER A 816 13.37 15.31 -12.82
N MET A 817 12.55 14.31 -13.14
CA MET A 817 11.37 14.44 -14.01
C MET A 817 10.36 15.47 -13.48
N LYS A 818 10.14 15.52 -12.16
CA LYS A 818 9.21 16.49 -11.56
C LYS A 818 9.77 17.91 -11.61
N PHE A 819 11.06 18.07 -11.36
CA PHE A 819 11.74 19.36 -11.42
C PHE A 819 11.71 19.92 -12.86
N MET A 820 12.08 19.12 -13.87
CA MET A 820 12.04 19.57 -15.26
C MET A 820 10.62 19.92 -15.72
N MET A 821 9.59 19.15 -15.29
CA MET A 821 8.18 19.45 -15.57
C MET A 821 7.72 20.82 -15.03
N ASN A 822 8.42 21.35 -14.02
CA ASN A 822 8.15 22.65 -13.41
C ASN A 822 9.14 23.74 -13.84
N GLY A 823 9.90 23.49 -14.91
CA GLY A 823 10.89 24.40 -15.47
C GLY A 823 12.10 24.64 -14.57
N CYS A 824 12.33 23.75 -13.59
CA CYS A 824 13.55 23.77 -12.78
C CYS A 824 14.69 23.15 -13.59
N LEU A 825 15.82 23.85 -13.65
CA LEU A 825 17.01 23.33 -14.32
C LEU A 825 17.71 22.29 -13.45
N LEU A 826 18.47 21.39 -14.08
CA LEU A 826 19.13 20.29 -13.40
C LEU A 826 20.64 20.53 -13.36
N LEU A 827 21.24 20.35 -12.19
CA LEU A 827 22.67 20.12 -12.03
C LEU A 827 22.85 18.64 -11.66
N ALA A 828 23.48 17.87 -12.55
CA ALA A 828 23.40 16.42 -12.47
C ALA A 828 24.65 15.71 -12.98
N THR A 829 24.89 14.51 -12.45
CA THR A 829 25.77 13.52 -13.09
C THR A 829 25.05 12.90 -14.29
N ALA A 830 25.83 12.40 -15.26
CA ALA A 830 25.31 11.69 -16.42
C ALA A 830 24.89 10.25 -16.04
N ASP A 831 23.86 10.14 -15.18
CA ASP A 831 23.35 8.89 -14.61
C ASP A 831 21.82 8.82 -14.63
N GLY A 832 21.28 7.59 -14.59
CA GLY A 832 19.85 7.32 -14.53
C GLY A 832 19.02 8.09 -15.59
N SER A 833 17.98 8.77 -15.11
CA SER A 833 17.03 9.55 -15.90
C SER A 833 17.65 10.76 -16.60
N THR A 834 18.75 11.31 -16.08
CA THR A 834 19.42 12.48 -16.66
C THR A 834 19.84 12.22 -18.10
N ILE A 835 20.27 10.98 -18.42
CA ILE A 835 20.64 10.59 -19.79
C ILE A 835 19.47 10.78 -20.76
N GLU A 836 18.29 10.31 -20.39
CA GLU A 836 17.10 10.42 -21.23
C GLU A 836 16.59 11.87 -21.27
N ILE A 837 16.78 12.65 -20.19
CA ILE A 837 16.46 14.08 -20.18
C ILE A 837 17.34 14.85 -21.17
N ILE A 838 18.65 14.55 -21.24
CA ILE A 838 19.57 15.14 -22.23
C ILE A 838 19.08 14.86 -23.66
N GLU A 839 18.55 13.67 -23.95
CA GLU A 839 18.00 13.35 -25.27
C GLU A 839 16.83 14.25 -25.65
N GLU A 840 15.99 14.64 -24.68
CA GLU A 840 14.77 15.44 -24.93
C GLU A 840 15.01 16.95 -24.99
N ILE A 841 15.91 17.48 -24.15
CA ILE A 841 16.12 18.92 -24.00
C ILE A 841 17.49 19.39 -24.49
N GLY A 842 18.42 18.50 -24.78
CA GLY A 842 19.80 18.82 -25.15
C GLY A 842 20.68 19.15 -23.95
N SER A 843 21.97 18.80 -24.04
CA SER A 843 22.94 19.00 -22.96
C SER A 843 23.16 20.46 -22.57
N ASP A 844 22.89 21.39 -23.48
CA ASP A 844 23.08 22.82 -23.26
C ASP A 844 22.02 23.42 -22.31
N ASN A 845 20.94 22.68 -22.02
CA ASN A 845 19.83 23.10 -21.18
C ASN A 845 19.88 22.50 -19.75
N LEU A 846 21.01 21.92 -19.36
CA LEU A 846 21.30 21.48 -17.99
C LEU A 846 22.80 21.59 -17.68
N PHE A 847 23.18 21.37 -16.42
CA PHE A 847 24.55 21.51 -15.94
C PHE A 847 25.13 20.14 -15.56
N LEU A 848 25.91 19.54 -16.46
CA LEU A 848 26.54 18.24 -16.25
C LEU A 848 27.89 18.35 -15.55
N PHE A 849 28.19 17.38 -14.67
CA PHE A 849 29.49 17.23 -14.03
C PHE A 849 29.79 15.76 -13.68
N GLY A 850 31.00 15.53 -13.17
CA GLY A 850 31.42 14.26 -12.59
C GLY A 850 31.88 13.21 -13.61
N ALA A 851 32.40 12.11 -13.07
CA ALA A 851 32.85 10.96 -13.84
C ALA A 851 31.70 10.27 -14.58
N LYS A 852 32.00 9.69 -15.75
CA LYS A 852 31.08 8.82 -16.48
C LYS A 852 31.06 7.43 -15.86
N VAL A 853 29.97 6.68 -16.09
CA VAL A 853 29.79 5.31 -15.59
C VAL A 853 31.00 4.41 -15.88
N GLN A 854 31.60 4.52 -17.08
CA GLN A 854 32.74 3.67 -17.47
C GLN A 854 34.04 4.02 -16.73
N GLU A 855 34.17 5.23 -16.21
CA GLU A 855 35.38 5.74 -15.55
C GLU A 855 35.39 5.41 -14.04
N VAL A 856 34.22 5.12 -13.45
CA VAL A 856 34.06 4.91 -12.00
C VAL A 856 34.92 3.77 -11.46
N ALA A 857 34.99 2.63 -12.17
CA ALA A 857 35.79 1.48 -11.72
C ALA A 857 37.29 1.81 -11.69
N GLU A 858 37.80 2.45 -12.74
CA GLU A 858 39.20 2.86 -12.84
C GLU A 858 39.56 3.91 -11.77
N LEU A 859 38.66 4.85 -11.49
CA LEU A 859 38.86 5.85 -10.45
C LEU A 859 38.90 5.22 -9.04
N ARG A 860 38.05 4.22 -8.78
CA ARG A 860 38.07 3.46 -7.52
C ARG A 860 39.36 2.66 -7.35
N GLU A 861 39.88 2.05 -8.42
CA GLU A 861 41.15 1.33 -8.39
C GLU A 861 42.34 2.24 -8.07
N LYS A 862 42.33 3.47 -8.59
CA LYS A 862 43.35 4.48 -8.28
C LYS A 862 43.30 4.91 -6.80
N GLY A 863 42.13 4.93 -6.18
CA GLY A 863 41.95 5.17 -4.74
C GLY A 863 42.71 6.40 -4.24
N SER A 864 43.48 6.25 -3.16
CA SER A 864 44.25 7.32 -2.51
C SER A 864 45.39 7.92 -3.36
N THR A 865 45.69 7.36 -4.54
CA THR A 865 46.71 7.92 -5.46
C THR A 865 46.16 9.09 -6.30
N LEU A 866 44.84 9.26 -6.35
CA LEU A 866 44.20 10.41 -7.00
C LEU A 866 44.49 11.70 -6.23
N LYS A 867 45.07 12.69 -6.93
CA LYS A 867 45.21 14.03 -6.38
C LYS A 867 43.84 14.71 -6.35
N VAL A 868 43.28 14.83 -5.15
CA VAL A 868 42.06 15.61 -4.93
C VAL A 868 42.31 17.12 -5.02
N PRO A 869 41.33 17.93 -5.45
CA PRO A 869 41.46 19.38 -5.46
C PRO A 869 41.78 19.94 -4.07
N LEU A 870 42.64 20.97 -4.00
CA LEU A 870 42.99 21.62 -2.72
C LEU A 870 41.75 22.18 -1.98
N GLN A 871 40.75 22.62 -2.73
CA GLN A 871 39.48 23.10 -2.18
C GLN A 871 38.73 21.99 -1.44
N PHE A 872 38.71 20.77 -1.98
CA PHE A 872 38.09 19.60 -1.34
C PHE A 872 38.79 19.25 -0.03
N ALA A 873 40.13 19.13 -0.07
CA ALA A 873 40.93 18.85 1.12
C ALA A 873 40.74 19.90 2.22
N ARG A 874 40.59 21.18 1.84
CA ARG A 874 40.29 22.27 2.79
C ARG A 874 38.93 22.08 3.45
N VAL A 875 37.88 21.77 2.70
CA VAL A 875 36.53 21.55 3.25
C VAL A 875 36.52 20.36 4.20
N LEU A 876 37.13 19.25 3.80
CA LEU A 876 37.21 18.04 4.61
C LEU A 876 37.94 18.31 5.94
N ARG A 877 39.06 19.03 5.88
CA ARG A 877 39.81 19.46 7.05
C ARG A 877 39.02 20.42 7.95
N MET A 878 38.24 21.34 7.39
CA MET A 878 37.38 22.21 8.20
C MET A 878 36.36 21.41 9.01
N VAL A 879 35.73 20.40 8.41
CA VAL A 879 34.81 19.50 9.14
C VAL A 879 35.55 18.74 10.22
N ARG A 880 36.67 18.09 9.86
CA ARG A 880 37.48 17.27 10.77
C ARG A 880 38.10 18.06 11.93
N ASP A 881 38.55 19.28 11.70
CA ASP A 881 39.19 20.13 12.72
C ASP A 881 38.14 20.79 13.64
N GLY A 882 36.84 20.58 13.39
CA GLY A 882 35.75 21.07 14.22
C GLY A 882 35.33 22.51 13.93
N TYR A 883 35.59 23.03 12.72
CA TYR A 883 35.20 24.40 12.34
C TYR A 883 33.69 24.65 12.49
N PHE A 884 32.86 23.64 12.25
CA PHE A 884 31.39 23.68 12.41
C PHE A 884 30.92 23.12 13.78
N GLY A 885 31.84 22.89 14.72
CA GLY A 885 31.55 22.17 15.97
C GLY A 885 31.49 20.64 15.78
N HIS A 886 31.19 19.93 16.88
CA HIS A 886 31.00 18.46 16.89
C HIS A 886 32.17 17.65 16.29
N LYS A 887 33.41 18.09 16.56
CA LYS A 887 34.66 17.50 16.03
C LYS A 887 34.68 15.96 16.09
N ASP A 888 34.60 15.41 17.30
CA ASP A 888 34.70 13.97 17.55
C ASP A 888 33.53 13.19 16.92
N TYR A 889 32.37 13.84 16.76
CA TYR A 889 31.20 13.21 16.16
C TYR A 889 31.36 13.05 14.64
N PHE A 890 31.99 14.01 13.96
CA PHE A 890 32.19 13.98 12.51
C PHE A 890 33.47 13.26 12.06
N GLU A 891 34.36 12.86 12.98
CA GLU A 891 35.59 12.13 12.64
C GLU A 891 35.30 10.91 11.75
N SER A 892 34.37 10.05 12.18
CA SER A 892 34.03 8.85 11.41
C SER A 892 33.35 9.14 10.07
N LEU A 893 32.77 10.33 9.88
CA LEU A 893 32.22 10.76 8.58
C LEU A 893 33.37 11.17 7.65
N CYS A 894 34.40 11.84 8.17
CA CYS A 894 35.60 12.14 7.39
C CYS A 894 36.39 10.87 7.04
N ASP A 895 36.42 9.88 7.95
CA ASP A 895 37.11 8.61 7.72
C ASP A 895 36.57 7.82 6.53
N THR A 896 35.26 7.93 6.22
CA THR A 896 34.70 7.26 5.04
C THR A 896 35.32 7.76 3.73
N VAL A 897 35.85 8.99 3.73
CA VAL A 897 36.52 9.60 2.58
C VAL A 897 38.01 9.33 2.63
N GLU A 898 38.68 9.66 3.73
CA GLU A 898 40.15 9.61 3.81
C GLU A 898 40.71 8.19 3.95
N ILE A 899 40.04 7.36 4.75
CA ILE A 899 40.46 5.97 5.02
C ILE A 899 39.68 5.01 4.12
N GLY A 900 38.41 5.31 3.84
CA GLY A 900 37.51 4.51 3.02
C GLY A 900 37.75 4.57 1.51
N ASN A 901 38.89 5.11 1.06
CA ASN A 901 39.26 5.29 -0.36
C ASN A 901 38.24 6.08 -1.20
N ASP A 902 37.39 6.89 -0.56
CA ASP A 902 36.37 7.71 -1.23
C ASP A 902 35.56 6.92 -2.29
N PHE A 903 34.92 5.81 -1.88
CA PHE A 903 34.20 4.90 -2.77
C PHE A 903 33.14 5.59 -3.68
N TYR A 904 32.60 6.73 -3.23
CA TYR A 904 31.59 7.52 -3.93
C TYR A 904 32.17 8.68 -4.76
N LEU A 905 33.50 8.76 -4.87
CA LEU A 905 34.23 9.69 -5.72
C LEU A 905 33.92 11.18 -5.43
N LEU A 906 33.69 11.53 -4.16
CA LEU A 906 33.39 12.90 -3.74
C LEU A 906 34.53 13.86 -4.10
N GLY A 907 35.77 13.45 -3.85
CA GLY A 907 36.99 14.23 -4.14
C GLY A 907 37.26 14.36 -5.64
N PRO A 908 37.30 13.26 -6.41
CA PRO A 908 37.44 13.30 -7.87
C PRO A 908 36.41 14.18 -8.57
N ASP A 909 35.13 14.10 -8.18
CA ASP A 909 34.07 14.87 -8.85
C ASP A 909 33.99 16.34 -8.39
N PHE A 910 34.57 16.68 -7.23
CA PHE A 910 34.42 17.99 -6.58
C PHE A 910 34.78 19.19 -7.48
N GLY A 911 35.87 19.08 -8.25
CA GLY A 911 36.32 20.16 -9.14
C GLY A 911 35.28 20.47 -10.22
N SER A 912 34.87 19.43 -10.95
CA SER A 912 33.85 19.55 -12.01
C SER A 912 32.49 19.99 -11.46
N TYR A 913 32.13 19.57 -10.24
CA TYR A 913 30.92 20.02 -9.57
C TYR A 913 30.92 21.54 -9.33
N LEU A 914 32.04 22.10 -8.85
CA LEU A 914 32.17 23.54 -8.64
C LEU A 914 32.12 24.32 -9.97
N GLU A 915 32.70 23.78 -11.04
CA GLU A 915 32.62 24.36 -12.38
C GLU A 915 31.17 24.39 -12.90
N ALA A 916 30.42 23.32 -12.72
CA ALA A 916 29.00 23.26 -13.07
C ALA A 916 28.16 24.24 -12.24
N GLN A 917 28.44 24.37 -10.94
CA GLN A 917 27.80 25.36 -10.07
C GLN A 917 28.07 26.80 -10.54
N ALA A 918 29.31 27.10 -10.96
CA ALA A 918 29.69 28.41 -11.50
C ALA A 918 29.05 28.67 -12.88
N ALA A 919 28.90 27.65 -13.72
CA ALA A 919 28.17 27.74 -14.97
C ALA A 919 26.69 28.05 -14.73
N ALA A 920 26.08 27.44 -13.71
CA ALA A 920 24.71 27.74 -13.31
C ALA A 920 24.57 29.19 -12.80
N ASP A 921 25.51 29.70 -12.00
CA ASP A 921 25.53 31.11 -11.59
C ASP A 921 25.60 32.06 -12.78
N LYS A 922 26.49 31.77 -13.74
CA LYS A 922 26.65 32.57 -14.94
C LYS A 922 25.37 32.58 -15.78
N ALA A 923 24.72 31.43 -15.96
CA ALA A 923 23.45 31.36 -16.68
C ALA A 923 22.32 32.09 -15.94
N PHE A 924 22.28 32.03 -14.61
CA PHE A 924 21.22 32.65 -13.80
C PHE A 924 21.24 34.19 -13.87
N VAL A 925 22.42 34.81 -14.01
CA VAL A 925 22.54 36.27 -14.21
C VAL A 925 22.22 36.73 -15.64
N GLU A 926 21.92 35.79 -16.54
CA GLU A 926 21.43 36.03 -17.90
C GLU A 926 19.93 35.63 -17.98
N PRO A 927 18.97 36.47 -17.56
CA PRO A 927 17.59 36.04 -17.30
C PRO A 927 16.88 35.46 -18.52
N GLU A 928 17.13 36.01 -19.72
CA GLU A 928 16.57 35.49 -20.96
C GLU A 928 17.07 34.08 -21.23
N LYS A 929 18.38 33.84 -21.09
CA LYS A 929 18.97 32.52 -21.28
C LYS A 929 18.38 31.51 -20.29
N TRP A 930 18.30 31.85 -19.01
CA TRP A 930 17.72 30.99 -17.98
C TRP A 930 16.26 30.63 -18.26
N ILE A 931 15.45 31.62 -18.64
CA ILE A 931 14.03 31.41 -18.96
C ILE A 931 13.88 30.49 -20.18
N LYS A 932 14.68 30.69 -21.23
CA LYS A 932 14.67 29.80 -22.40
C LYS A 932 14.97 28.35 -22.02
N MET A 933 16.02 28.12 -21.24
CA MET A 933 16.37 26.78 -20.73
C MET A 933 15.19 26.19 -19.92
N SER A 934 14.56 27.00 -19.07
CA SER A 934 13.42 26.60 -18.23
C SER A 934 12.20 26.19 -19.06
N ILE A 935 11.84 26.97 -20.09
CA ILE A 935 10.76 26.66 -21.02
C ILE A 935 11.04 25.36 -21.79
N LEU A 936 12.26 25.21 -22.32
CA LEU A 936 12.68 24.01 -23.05
C LEU A 936 12.64 22.75 -22.17
N SER A 937 12.95 22.91 -20.88
CA SER A 937 12.83 21.85 -19.87
C SER A 937 11.40 21.31 -19.77
N VAL A 938 10.41 22.21 -19.64
CA VAL A 938 8.99 21.83 -19.62
C VAL A 938 8.55 21.28 -20.96
N ALA A 939 8.98 21.89 -22.06
CA ALA A 939 8.58 21.47 -23.40
C ALA A 939 9.05 20.05 -23.77
N GLY A 940 10.22 19.63 -23.26
CA GLY A 940 10.75 18.27 -23.41
C GLY A 940 10.27 17.27 -22.35
N SER A 941 9.41 17.68 -21.41
CA SER A 941 9.01 16.82 -20.29
C SER A 941 7.94 15.77 -20.65
N GLY A 942 7.30 15.89 -21.82
CA GLY A 942 6.22 14.98 -22.24
C GLY A 942 6.61 13.50 -22.24
N ARG A 943 7.89 13.17 -22.51
CA ARG A 943 8.42 11.81 -22.44
C ARG A 943 8.34 11.15 -21.08
N PHE A 944 8.34 11.96 -20.03
CA PHE A 944 8.37 11.49 -18.66
C PHE A 944 6.98 11.49 -18.01
N SER A 945 5.91 11.60 -18.81
CA SER A 945 4.55 11.36 -18.32
C SER A 945 4.37 9.88 -17.98
N SER A 946 3.82 9.59 -16.80
CA SER A 946 3.45 8.22 -16.44
C SER A 946 2.38 7.61 -17.35
N ASP A 947 1.63 8.42 -18.10
CA ASP A 947 0.64 7.93 -19.07
C ASP A 947 1.33 7.13 -20.18
N ARG A 948 2.42 7.67 -20.73
CA ARG A 948 3.24 7.00 -21.74
C ARG A 948 3.84 5.71 -21.21
N THR A 949 4.36 5.73 -19.98
CA THR A 949 4.88 4.53 -19.31
C THR A 949 3.79 3.45 -19.22
N ILE A 950 2.58 3.81 -18.78
CA ILE A 950 1.46 2.87 -18.64
C ILE A 950 1.00 2.33 -20.00
N GLN A 951 0.94 3.16 -21.05
CA GLN A 951 0.62 2.70 -22.40
C GLN A 951 1.64 1.66 -22.90
N ASP A 952 2.94 1.92 -22.71
CA ASP A 952 3.99 0.97 -23.11
C ASP A 952 3.90 -0.36 -22.33
N TYR A 953 3.63 -0.31 -21.02
CA TYR A 953 3.35 -1.53 -20.24
C TYR A 953 2.09 -2.26 -20.73
N ALA A 954 0.99 -1.55 -20.97
CA ALA A 954 -0.27 -2.14 -21.41
C ALA A 954 -0.11 -2.84 -22.77
N GLU A 955 0.54 -2.18 -23.73
CA GLU A 955 0.74 -2.69 -25.08
C GLU A 955 1.79 -3.81 -25.16
N ARG A 956 2.92 -3.68 -24.46
CA ARG A 956 4.07 -4.58 -24.65
C ARG A 956 4.21 -5.66 -23.60
N THR A 957 3.64 -5.46 -22.40
CA THR A 957 3.78 -6.38 -21.28
C THR A 957 2.44 -7.01 -20.90
N TRP A 958 1.46 -6.23 -20.44
CA TRP A 958 0.23 -6.79 -19.85
C TRP A 958 -0.80 -7.27 -20.87
N LYS A 959 -0.77 -6.70 -22.09
CA LYS A 959 -1.75 -6.95 -23.16
C LYS A 959 -3.17 -6.66 -22.67
N ILE A 960 -3.36 -5.47 -22.10
CA ILE A 960 -4.65 -4.97 -21.61
C ILE A 960 -5.11 -3.80 -22.48
N ASP A 961 -6.43 -3.68 -22.65
CA ASP A 961 -7.06 -2.59 -23.41
C ASP A 961 -7.81 -1.64 -22.46
N PRO A 962 -7.95 -0.35 -22.82
CA PRO A 962 -8.81 0.57 -22.10
C PRO A 962 -10.26 0.09 -22.03
N CYS A 963 -10.89 0.23 -20.87
CA CYS A 963 -12.28 -0.14 -20.60
C CYS A 963 -13.02 1.07 -20.02
N ARG A 964 -13.33 2.05 -20.90
CA ARG A 964 -13.99 3.29 -20.51
C ARG A 964 -15.45 3.06 -20.11
N CYS A 965 -15.79 3.46 -18.90
CA CYS A 965 -17.14 3.47 -18.37
C CYS A 965 -17.96 4.57 -19.08
N PRO A 966 -19.15 4.27 -19.63
CA PRO A 966 -19.98 5.26 -20.31
C PRO A 966 -20.50 6.34 -19.34
N LEU A 967 -20.81 7.50 -19.91
CA LEU A 967 -21.49 8.61 -19.23
C LEU A 967 -22.95 8.30 -18.95
#